data_AF-A0A7X5IMJ0-F1
#
_entry.id   AF-A0A7X5IMJ0-F1
#
_cell.length_a   1.000
_cell.length_b   1.000
_cell.length_c   1.000
_cell.angle_alpha   90.00
_cell.angle_beta   90.00
_cell.angle_gamma   90.00
#
_symmetry.space_group_name_H-M   'P 1'
#
loop_
_entity.id
_entity.type
_entity.pdbx_description
1 polymer ?
#
loop_
_entity_poly.entity_id
_entity_poly.type
_entity_poly.pdbx_seq_one_letter_code
_entity_poly.pdbx_strand_id
1 'polypeptide(L)'
;MKSIIKQVSGSFLEEASASPRMLEDLAAMEKYMSESYDGRTFIELLQNADDAGAKRVCVSEIDNAVIVANDGRSFDENDIMSICRSGASNKRRGNSIGYRGVGFKSATVISTEIVIYSAGVYFTFSKSLCAKTLHVSCDKVPTVRIPFIYDETKLNFDIKRELLRLQSEGFNTAFIFLKANVEKFVTELREFDSSWLLFLKNIVHVGIDMEDIELKCSLKRKNVHDFEKLITVEENGNNWYVINNGDIAVAFLYDSRKGLIPCQVDDAVFHCFLPMLDKTGFAFKINADFSTDPSRKHLIQDDLTTEAFAKAAKLLATFVENVFKRKDEKLYGLLGLIGKHISLTNTSIAFEKELLSELVWREWIPLEKGTCVKVKEVKLFPSWMSEKERKVFLDGIPSFKENYISHLLYEQSDEYFLLLKKLGAEEISDGKLRNIITDEKVVSSLSVELIAKIFVYEGRNCFTDEKWVGEVCLPIESGFVSVRDCYTDSSVNGEYCKVLQQLLSDDEWSTLIAQFPVFEQIKKYRVKRSSGGTQLKRNSSKKAQLAINKWKTPIQNCMAAETMNGFSVKDVSKKCDEYSLICANANGDTRYVLVIPVAHIGDTIKLSESQYSAAQRIGESYELFVIATEASEAEYIYIKNPYEKVELNRVVKEWEWVCDKYDKEKQIQPVTEAEVVDDYILKNILPDYFNRQQRKFLQDIIMSEDDINYDDKYKISIEQINSIADFYTSRKMIDVINGKIMISMDKKAALKKILGI
;
A
#
# COMPACT_ATOMS: atom_id res chain seq x y z
N MET A 1 -5.83 -10.28 -48.31
CA MET A 1 -4.64 -9.65 -47.68
C MET A 1 -3.67 -9.07 -48.71
N LYS A 2 -3.02 -9.87 -49.59
CA LYS A 2 -2.02 -9.34 -50.55
C LYS A 2 -2.52 -8.18 -51.43
N SER A 3 -3.77 -8.24 -51.89
CA SER A 3 -4.44 -7.15 -52.62
C SER A 3 -4.61 -5.89 -51.78
N ILE A 4 -5.07 -6.05 -50.53
CA ILE A 4 -5.26 -4.97 -49.55
C ILE A 4 -3.93 -4.23 -49.33
N ILE A 5 -2.84 -4.95 -49.04
CA ILE A 5 -1.53 -4.32 -48.85
C ILE A 5 -1.11 -3.50 -50.08
N LYS A 6 -1.29 -4.03 -51.29
CA LYS A 6 -0.96 -3.29 -52.52
C LYS A 6 -1.80 -2.03 -52.70
N GLN A 7 -3.10 -2.11 -52.40
CA GLN A 7 -4.02 -0.98 -52.49
C GLN A 7 -3.65 0.12 -51.48
N VAL A 8 -3.43 -0.26 -50.22
CA VAL A 8 -3.01 0.67 -49.16
C VAL A 8 -1.65 1.30 -49.49
N SER A 9 -0.68 0.48 -49.91
CA SER A 9 0.65 0.93 -50.34
C SER A 9 0.56 1.97 -51.45
N GLY A 10 -0.22 1.70 -52.51
CA GLY A 10 -0.41 2.62 -53.63
C GLY A 10 -0.99 3.96 -53.18
N SER A 11 -2.05 3.93 -52.35
CA SER A 11 -2.67 5.16 -51.84
C SER A 11 -1.70 6.03 -51.02
N PHE A 12 -0.88 5.43 -50.14
CA PHE A 12 0.08 6.21 -49.34
C PHE A 12 1.30 6.65 -50.16
N LEU A 13 1.70 5.92 -51.21
CA LEU A 13 2.73 6.36 -52.14
C LEU A 13 2.27 7.58 -52.94
N GLU A 14 1.04 7.56 -53.45
CA GLU A 14 0.44 8.70 -54.16
C GLU A 14 0.38 9.94 -53.25
N GLU A 15 -0.06 9.79 -52.00
CA GLU A 15 -0.06 10.86 -51.00
C GLU A 15 1.36 11.40 -50.74
N ALA A 16 2.33 10.51 -50.53
CA ALA A 16 3.72 10.86 -50.27
C ALA A 16 4.37 11.60 -51.45
N SER A 17 4.12 11.16 -52.67
CA SER A 17 4.59 11.85 -53.89
C SER A 17 3.90 13.21 -54.09
N ALA A 18 2.62 13.32 -53.75
CA ALA A 18 1.88 14.57 -53.85
C ALA A 18 2.28 15.61 -52.80
N SER A 19 2.73 15.17 -51.61
CA SER A 19 3.10 16.05 -50.49
C SER A 19 4.42 15.66 -49.80
N PRO A 20 5.59 15.86 -50.45
CA PRO A 20 6.89 15.45 -49.89
C PRO A 20 7.24 16.14 -48.57
N ARG A 21 6.89 17.41 -48.39
CA ARG A 21 7.15 18.15 -47.13
C ARG A 21 6.39 17.55 -45.94
N MET A 22 5.14 17.14 -46.16
CA MET A 22 4.34 16.47 -45.13
C MET A 22 4.96 15.14 -44.71
N LEU A 23 5.52 14.39 -45.68
CA LEU A 23 6.23 13.14 -45.40
C LEU A 23 7.50 13.37 -44.56
N GLU A 24 8.25 14.42 -44.87
CA GLU A 24 9.43 14.84 -44.09
C GLU A 24 9.04 15.22 -42.65
N ASP A 25 7.96 16.00 -42.49
CA ASP A 25 7.44 16.39 -41.17
C ASP A 25 7.00 15.15 -40.37
N LEU A 26 6.33 14.18 -41.01
CA LEU A 26 5.96 12.91 -40.39
C LEU A 26 7.16 12.06 -39.98
N ALA A 27 8.24 12.08 -40.76
CA ALA A 27 9.49 11.39 -40.42
C ALA A 27 10.14 12.01 -39.17
N ALA A 28 10.17 13.34 -39.09
CA ALA A 28 10.67 14.07 -37.93
C ALA A 28 9.81 13.80 -36.67
N MET A 29 8.48 13.80 -36.82
CA MET A 29 7.57 13.46 -35.72
C MET A 29 7.74 12.02 -35.25
N GLU A 30 7.86 11.03 -36.16
CA GLU A 30 8.10 9.63 -35.78
C GLU A 30 9.38 9.50 -34.96
N LYS A 31 10.46 10.18 -35.37
CA LYS A 31 11.72 10.18 -34.62
C LYS A 31 11.55 10.73 -33.20
N TYR A 32 10.95 11.92 -33.06
CA TYR A 32 10.72 12.55 -31.75
C TYR A 32 9.82 11.70 -30.83
N MET A 33 8.77 11.11 -31.41
CA MET A 33 7.91 10.17 -30.68
C MET A 33 8.69 8.94 -30.24
N SER A 34 9.45 8.33 -31.15
CA SER A 34 10.22 7.12 -30.84
C SER A 34 11.19 7.32 -29.66
N GLU A 35 11.81 8.50 -29.54
CA GLU A 35 12.68 8.85 -28.41
C GLU A 35 11.89 9.03 -27.09
N SER A 36 10.64 9.52 -27.16
CA SER A 36 9.76 9.68 -25.98
C SER A 36 9.05 8.39 -25.54
N TYR A 37 8.95 7.41 -26.44
CA TYR A 37 8.32 6.09 -26.24
C TYR A 37 9.36 4.98 -26.02
N ASP A 38 10.56 5.35 -25.57
CA ASP A 38 11.60 4.38 -25.27
C ASP A 38 11.17 3.42 -24.14
N GLY A 39 11.50 2.12 -24.30
CA GLY A 39 11.17 1.04 -23.37
C GLY A 39 9.69 0.64 -23.34
N ARG A 40 8.97 0.78 -24.47
CA ARG A 40 7.51 0.50 -24.57
C ARG A 40 7.11 -0.37 -25.76
N THR A 41 8.07 -0.96 -26.47
CA THR A 41 7.79 -1.74 -27.67
C THR A 41 7.05 -3.04 -27.35
N PHE A 42 7.57 -3.83 -26.42
CA PHE A 42 6.96 -5.08 -25.99
C PHE A 42 5.59 -4.84 -25.37
N ILE A 43 5.47 -3.81 -24.53
CA ILE A 43 4.20 -3.37 -23.95
C ILE A 43 3.13 -3.15 -25.02
N GLU A 44 3.41 -2.36 -26.05
CA GLU A 44 2.40 -2.02 -27.07
C GLU A 44 2.09 -3.23 -27.97
N LEU A 45 3.07 -4.11 -28.22
CA LEU A 45 2.84 -5.39 -28.93
C LEU A 45 1.93 -6.33 -28.12
N LEU A 46 2.13 -6.40 -26.81
CA LEU A 46 1.30 -7.19 -25.89
C LEU A 46 -0.14 -6.68 -25.87
N GLN A 47 -0.34 -5.37 -25.80
CA GLN A 47 -1.66 -4.75 -25.89
C GLN A 47 -2.35 -5.00 -27.23
N ASN A 48 -1.61 -4.90 -28.33
CA ASN A 48 -2.14 -5.17 -29.67
C ASN A 48 -2.56 -6.65 -29.82
N ALA A 49 -1.78 -7.57 -29.26
CA ALA A 49 -2.13 -8.99 -29.23
C ALA A 49 -3.39 -9.23 -28.39
N ASP A 50 -3.52 -8.60 -27.21
CA ASP A 50 -4.70 -8.73 -26.36
C ASP A 50 -5.96 -8.17 -27.03
N ASP A 51 -5.86 -7.00 -27.67
CA ASP A 51 -6.92 -6.37 -28.49
C ASP A 51 -7.32 -7.26 -29.68
N ALA A 52 -6.40 -8.06 -30.21
CA ALA A 52 -6.65 -9.04 -31.27
C ALA A 52 -7.26 -10.35 -30.73
N GLY A 53 -7.46 -10.48 -29.42
CA GLY A 53 -8.01 -11.68 -28.80
C GLY A 53 -6.98 -12.81 -28.61
N ALA A 54 -5.68 -12.50 -28.65
CA ALA A 54 -4.63 -13.49 -28.42
C ALA A 54 -4.69 -14.03 -26.99
N LYS A 55 -4.41 -15.32 -26.84
CA LYS A 55 -4.21 -15.98 -25.55
C LYS A 55 -2.72 -16.17 -25.24
N ARG A 56 -1.90 -16.32 -26.28
CA ARG A 56 -0.48 -16.62 -26.21
C ARG A 56 0.33 -15.60 -26.99
N VAL A 57 1.42 -15.15 -26.38
CA VAL A 57 2.48 -14.35 -27.03
C VAL A 57 3.81 -15.05 -26.84
N CYS A 58 4.61 -15.10 -27.90
CA CYS A 58 5.95 -15.66 -27.89
C CYS A 58 6.95 -14.63 -28.42
N VAL A 59 8.08 -14.50 -27.75
CA VAL A 59 9.23 -13.70 -28.18
C VAL A 59 10.39 -14.65 -28.39
N SER A 60 11.02 -14.59 -29.55
CA SER A 60 12.26 -15.31 -29.83
C SER A 60 13.31 -14.43 -30.49
N GLU A 61 14.57 -14.75 -30.23
CA GLU A 61 15.74 -14.13 -30.87
C GLU A 61 16.41 -15.12 -31.81
N ILE A 62 16.64 -14.71 -33.06
CA ILE A 62 17.34 -15.51 -34.07
C ILE A 62 18.32 -14.60 -34.82
N ASP A 63 19.62 -14.83 -34.63
CA ASP A 63 20.69 -13.93 -35.06
C ASP A 63 20.41 -12.49 -34.55
N ASN A 64 20.52 -11.47 -35.41
CA ASN A 64 20.19 -10.09 -35.07
C ASN A 64 18.70 -9.75 -35.37
N ALA A 65 17.79 -10.72 -35.24
CA ALA A 65 16.36 -10.50 -35.43
C ALA A 65 15.55 -10.91 -34.20
N VAL A 66 14.58 -10.07 -33.85
CA VAL A 66 13.61 -10.36 -32.79
C VAL A 66 12.27 -10.70 -33.44
N ILE A 67 11.68 -11.82 -33.02
CA ILE A 67 10.38 -12.30 -33.48
C ILE A 67 9.40 -12.19 -32.32
N VAL A 68 8.29 -11.48 -32.52
CA VAL A 68 7.17 -11.41 -31.57
C VAL A 68 5.93 -11.97 -32.23
N ALA A 69 5.48 -13.14 -31.81
CA ALA A 69 4.35 -13.86 -32.38
C ALA A 69 3.18 -13.95 -31.40
N ASN A 70 1.96 -13.93 -31.94
CA ASN A 70 0.73 -14.12 -31.16
C ASN A 70 -0.31 -14.97 -31.92
N ASP A 71 -1.25 -15.53 -31.17
CA ASP A 71 -2.33 -16.38 -31.69
C ASP A 71 -3.69 -15.66 -31.78
N GLY A 72 -3.70 -14.32 -31.77
CA GLY A 72 -4.91 -13.49 -31.92
C GLY A 72 -5.48 -13.53 -33.33
N ARG A 73 -6.47 -12.70 -33.65
CA ARG A 73 -6.98 -12.65 -35.03
C ARG A 73 -5.92 -12.11 -36.00
N SER A 74 -5.95 -12.57 -37.25
CA SER A 74 -5.14 -11.96 -38.30
C SER A 74 -5.55 -10.52 -38.59
N PHE A 75 -4.63 -9.77 -39.18
CA PHE A 75 -4.86 -8.40 -39.65
C PHE A 75 -6.03 -8.32 -40.64
N ASP A 76 -6.79 -7.23 -40.56
CA ASP A 76 -7.76 -6.82 -41.58
C ASP A 76 -7.33 -5.50 -42.25
N GLU A 77 -8.13 -5.02 -43.21
CA GLU A 77 -7.83 -3.75 -43.91
C GLU A 77 -7.78 -2.55 -42.96
N ASN A 78 -8.66 -2.49 -41.95
CA ASN A 78 -8.70 -1.39 -41.00
C ASN A 78 -7.45 -1.36 -40.12
N ASP A 79 -6.95 -2.52 -39.71
CA ASP A 79 -5.71 -2.63 -38.92
C ASP A 79 -4.50 -2.12 -39.72
N ILE A 80 -4.37 -2.55 -40.98
CA ILE A 80 -3.29 -2.10 -41.87
C ILE A 80 -3.38 -0.59 -42.06
N MET A 81 -4.57 -0.07 -42.38
CA MET A 81 -4.79 1.36 -42.53
C MET A 81 -4.48 2.13 -41.25
N SER A 82 -4.82 1.59 -40.07
CA SER A 82 -4.57 2.23 -38.77
C SER A 82 -3.08 2.29 -38.45
N ILE A 83 -2.31 1.23 -38.74
CA ILE A 83 -0.85 1.24 -38.55
C ILE A 83 -0.19 2.30 -39.45
N CYS A 84 -0.68 2.48 -40.67
CA CYS A 84 -0.11 3.45 -41.61
C CYS A 84 -0.46 4.91 -41.24
N ARG A 85 -1.51 5.15 -40.45
CA ARG A 85 -1.95 6.50 -40.09
C ARG A 85 -1.24 7.03 -38.84
N SER A 86 -0.86 8.31 -38.88
CA SER A 86 -0.28 9.00 -37.73
C SER A 86 -1.38 9.51 -36.80
N GLY A 87 -1.77 8.70 -35.80
CA GLY A 87 -2.61 9.15 -34.68
C GLY A 87 -4.13 9.08 -34.89
N ALA A 88 -4.61 8.46 -35.97
CA ALA A 88 -6.03 8.20 -36.19
C ALA A 88 -6.33 6.71 -36.00
N SER A 89 -6.72 6.31 -34.78
CA SER A 89 -7.27 4.98 -34.51
C SER A 89 -8.79 5.00 -34.69
N ASN A 90 -9.35 3.97 -35.31
CA ASN A 90 -10.81 3.77 -35.36
C ASN A 90 -11.36 3.19 -34.04
N LYS A 91 -10.48 2.85 -33.08
CA LYS A 91 -10.88 2.24 -31.82
C LYS A 91 -11.33 3.30 -30.82
N ARG A 92 -12.47 3.06 -30.15
CA ARG A 92 -13.00 3.96 -29.12
C ARG A 92 -12.26 3.76 -27.80
N ARG A 93 -11.96 4.87 -27.12
CA ARG A 93 -11.44 4.88 -25.74
C ARG A 93 -12.37 4.06 -24.81
N GLY A 94 -11.78 3.29 -23.90
CA GLY A 94 -12.48 2.27 -23.08
C GLY A 94 -12.50 0.88 -23.72
N ASN A 95 -13.01 0.73 -24.94
CA ASN A 95 -13.23 -0.61 -25.52
C ASN A 95 -11.94 -1.38 -25.88
N SER A 96 -10.86 -0.66 -26.20
CA SER A 96 -9.59 -1.23 -26.65
C SER A 96 -8.41 -0.49 -26.02
N ILE A 97 -7.33 -1.22 -25.78
CA ILE A 97 -6.15 -0.68 -25.12
C ILE A 97 -5.39 0.28 -26.04
N GLY A 98 -5.27 -0.07 -27.34
CA GLY A 98 -4.52 0.70 -28.34
C GLY A 98 -5.26 1.90 -28.97
N TYR A 99 -6.17 2.58 -28.27
CA TYR A 99 -7.05 3.59 -28.87
C TYR A 99 -6.33 4.85 -29.39
N ARG A 100 -5.10 5.16 -28.96
CA ARG A 100 -4.35 6.34 -29.42
C ARG A 100 -3.70 6.19 -30.80
N GLY A 101 -3.63 4.97 -31.36
CA GLY A 101 -3.16 4.75 -32.76
C GLY A 101 -1.70 5.12 -33.04
N VAL A 102 -0.87 5.26 -31.99
CA VAL A 102 0.55 5.64 -32.10
C VAL A 102 1.49 4.60 -31.49
N GLY A 103 0.96 3.62 -30.77
CA GLY A 103 1.73 2.64 -29.99
C GLY A 103 2.74 1.86 -30.82
N PHE A 104 2.34 1.37 -31.99
CA PHE A 104 3.23 0.58 -32.85
C PHE A 104 4.46 1.35 -33.37
N LYS A 105 4.47 2.69 -33.29
CA LYS A 105 5.64 3.49 -33.67
C LYS A 105 6.80 3.35 -32.68
N SER A 106 6.58 2.90 -31.44
CA SER A 106 7.68 2.57 -30.53
C SER A 106 8.60 1.49 -31.12
N ALA A 107 8.06 0.63 -31.99
CA ALA A 107 8.83 -0.41 -32.66
C ALA A 107 9.94 0.12 -33.58
N THR A 108 9.87 1.38 -34.03
CA THR A 108 10.93 1.99 -34.86
C THR A 108 12.20 2.27 -34.08
N VAL A 109 12.12 2.26 -32.75
CA VAL A 109 13.27 2.31 -31.83
C VAL A 109 14.10 1.03 -31.91
N ILE A 110 13.43 -0.10 -32.13
CA ILE A 110 14.06 -1.42 -32.15
C ILE A 110 14.56 -1.77 -33.56
N SER A 111 13.81 -1.44 -34.61
CA SER A 111 14.22 -1.74 -35.98
C SER A 111 13.70 -0.74 -37.00
N THR A 112 14.45 -0.56 -38.08
CA THR A 112 14.06 0.22 -39.27
C THR A 112 13.48 -0.64 -40.40
N GLU A 113 13.41 -1.96 -40.20
CA GLU A 113 12.88 -2.94 -41.13
C GLU A 113 12.07 -3.99 -40.37
N ILE A 114 10.76 -3.79 -40.34
CA ILE A 114 9.80 -4.64 -39.63
C ILE A 114 9.05 -5.45 -40.67
N VAL A 115 9.24 -6.77 -40.66
CA VAL A 115 8.46 -7.69 -41.48
C VAL A 115 7.30 -8.23 -40.64
N ILE A 116 6.11 -8.27 -41.20
CA ILE A 116 4.90 -8.76 -40.53
C ILE A 116 4.37 -9.94 -41.34
N TYR A 117 4.14 -11.05 -40.66
CA TYR A 117 3.38 -12.19 -41.17
C TYR A 117 1.97 -12.14 -40.59
N SER A 118 0.95 -12.16 -41.44
CA SER A 118 -0.45 -12.36 -41.02
C SER A 118 -1.31 -12.82 -42.19
N ALA A 119 -2.32 -13.65 -41.93
CA ALA A 119 -3.23 -14.22 -42.94
C ALA A 119 -2.49 -14.83 -44.16
N GLY A 120 -1.37 -15.54 -43.92
CA GLY A 120 -0.58 -16.20 -44.96
C GLY A 120 0.19 -15.24 -45.89
N VAL A 121 0.36 -13.98 -45.51
CA VAL A 121 1.05 -12.97 -46.31
C VAL A 121 2.14 -12.29 -45.48
N TYR A 122 3.30 -12.09 -46.10
CA TYR A 122 4.38 -11.26 -45.58
C TYR A 122 4.32 -9.86 -46.20
N PHE A 123 4.38 -8.85 -45.36
CA PHE A 123 4.54 -7.45 -45.75
C PHE A 123 5.53 -6.76 -44.81
N THR A 124 6.07 -5.62 -45.21
CA THR A 124 7.10 -4.93 -44.44
C THR A 124 6.88 -3.43 -44.38
N PHE A 125 7.28 -2.85 -43.25
CA PHE A 125 7.59 -1.44 -43.11
C PHE A 125 9.11 -1.30 -43.10
N SER A 126 9.65 -0.69 -44.16
CA SER A 126 11.09 -0.57 -44.36
C SER A 126 11.44 0.84 -44.79
N LYS A 127 12.24 1.52 -43.96
CA LYS A 127 12.67 2.89 -44.19
C LYS A 127 13.50 3.02 -45.48
N SER A 128 14.40 2.06 -45.71
CA SER A 128 15.25 2.02 -46.91
C SER A 128 14.47 1.71 -48.19
N LEU A 129 13.49 0.80 -48.13
CA LEU A 129 12.64 0.49 -49.27
C LEU A 129 11.71 1.66 -49.63
N CYS A 130 11.17 2.35 -48.62
CA CYS A 130 10.35 3.54 -48.80
C CYS A 130 11.15 4.66 -49.48
N ALA A 131 12.34 4.98 -48.96
CA ALA A 131 13.23 5.98 -49.50
C ALA A 131 13.62 5.69 -50.96
N LYS A 132 13.96 4.43 -51.26
CA LYS A 132 14.30 3.98 -52.61
C LYS A 132 13.11 4.10 -53.57
N THR A 133 11.91 3.72 -53.13
CA THR A 133 10.68 3.78 -53.95
C THR A 133 10.28 5.22 -54.27
N LEU A 134 10.47 6.14 -53.31
CA LEU A 134 10.12 7.56 -53.47
C LEU A 134 11.27 8.41 -54.02
N HIS A 135 12.45 7.83 -54.27
CA HIS A 135 13.65 8.54 -54.72
C HIS A 135 14.08 9.71 -53.80
N VAL A 136 13.95 9.50 -52.49
CA VAL A 136 14.37 10.46 -51.44
C VAL A 136 15.39 9.82 -50.49
N SER A 137 16.00 10.61 -49.61
CA SER A 137 16.91 10.10 -48.59
C SER A 137 16.17 9.46 -47.41
N CYS A 138 16.81 8.51 -46.72
CA CYS A 138 16.17 7.76 -45.64
C CYS A 138 15.69 8.64 -44.48
N ASP A 139 16.36 9.74 -44.18
CA ASP A 139 15.99 10.70 -43.13
C ASP A 139 14.67 11.44 -43.42
N LYS A 140 14.23 11.47 -44.68
CA LYS A 140 13.02 12.14 -45.14
C LYS A 140 11.76 11.28 -45.15
N VAL A 141 11.88 10.00 -44.76
CA VAL A 141 10.76 9.07 -44.76
C VAL A 141 10.54 8.46 -43.37
N PRO A 142 9.29 8.33 -42.91
CA PRO A 142 8.95 7.55 -41.74
C PRO A 142 9.14 6.06 -42.02
N THR A 143 9.43 5.30 -40.97
CA THR A 143 9.61 3.85 -40.99
C THR A 143 8.26 3.16 -41.14
N VAL A 144 7.28 3.53 -40.31
CA VAL A 144 5.95 2.91 -40.24
C VAL A 144 4.92 3.84 -40.86
N ARG A 145 4.82 3.80 -42.19
CA ARG A 145 3.85 4.58 -42.97
C ARG A 145 3.35 3.88 -44.22
N ILE A 146 4.27 3.31 -45.00
CA ILE A 146 3.93 2.67 -46.27
C ILE A 146 4.25 1.18 -46.16
N PRO A 147 3.26 0.29 -46.24
CA PRO A 147 3.49 -1.14 -46.22
C PRO A 147 3.90 -1.61 -47.62
N PHE A 148 4.80 -2.57 -47.70
CA PHE A 148 5.22 -3.19 -48.97
C PHE A 148 5.07 -4.70 -48.89
N ILE A 149 4.69 -5.36 -49.99
CA ILE A 149 4.73 -6.82 -50.04
C ILE A 149 6.18 -7.28 -49.85
N TYR A 150 6.36 -8.21 -48.92
CA TYR A 150 7.66 -8.78 -48.62
C TYR A 150 7.79 -10.16 -49.28
N ASP A 151 8.95 -10.40 -49.88
CA ASP A 151 9.30 -11.68 -50.46
C ASP A 151 9.95 -12.54 -49.37
N GLU A 152 9.21 -13.52 -48.87
CA GLU A 152 9.65 -14.39 -47.77
C GLU A 152 10.97 -15.10 -48.09
N THR A 153 11.32 -15.29 -49.36
CA THR A 153 12.57 -15.94 -49.76
C THR A 153 13.80 -15.21 -49.23
N LYS A 154 13.68 -13.90 -48.94
CA LYS A 154 14.73 -13.04 -48.38
C LYS A 154 14.99 -13.25 -46.89
N LEU A 155 14.10 -13.91 -46.15
CA LEU A 155 14.36 -14.25 -44.73
C LEU A 155 15.45 -15.32 -44.63
N ASN A 156 16.28 -15.20 -43.59
CA ASN A 156 17.23 -16.24 -43.20
C ASN A 156 16.50 -17.58 -43.01
N PHE A 157 17.15 -18.68 -43.40
CA PHE A 157 16.71 -20.05 -43.13
C PHE A 157 16.32 -20.27 -41.66
N ASP A 158 17.12 -19.80 -40.69
CA ASP A 158 16.84 -20.01 -39.27
C ASP A 158 15.58 -19.26 -38.82
N ILE A 159 15.39 -18.01 -39.29
CA ILE A 159 14.16 -17.23 -39.04
C ILE A 159 12.94 -17.95 -39.64
N LYS A 160 13.05 -18.47 -40.87
CA LYS A 160 11.95 -19.23 -41.50
C LYS A 160 11.61 -20.50 -40.72
N ARG A 161 12.63 -21.23 -40.26
CA ARG A 161 12.44 -22.43 -39.45
C ARG A 161 11.67 -22.12 -38.17
N GLU A 162 12.03 -21.03 -37.50
CA GLU A 162 11.35 -20.59 -36.28
C GLU A 162 9.91 -20.14 -36.55
N LEU A 163 9.66 -19.38 -37.62
CA LEU A 163 8.30 -19.00 -38.01
C LEU A 163 7.43 -20.21 -38.35
N LEU A 164 7.97 -21.23 -39.02
CA LEU A 164 7.25 -22.48 -39.31
C LEU A 164 6.92 -23.24 -38.02
N ARG A 165 7.83 -23.28 -37.05
CA ARG A 165 7.59 -23.86 -35.71
C ARG A 165 6.43 -23.14 -35.03
N LEU A 166 6.50 -21.82 -34.91
CA LEU A 166 5.45 -21.00 -34.30
C LEU A 166 4.09 -21.18 -35.01
N GLN A 167 4.07 -21.22 -36.35
CA GLN A 167 2.85 -21.48 -37.12
C GLN A 167 2.25 -22.86 -36.81
N SER A 168 3.09 -23.90 -36.71
CA SER A 168 2.64 -25.25 -36.34
C SER A 168 2.08 -25.34 -34.91
N GLU A 169 2.52 -24.45 -34.02
CA GLU A 169 2.01 -24.29 -32.66
C GLU A 169 0.75 -23.40 -32.57
N GLY A 170 0.30 -22.87 -33.72
CA GLY A 170 -0.93 -22.10 -33.86
C GLY A 170 -0.77 -20.59 -33.72
N PHE A 171 0.45 -20.05 -33.71
CA PHE A 171 0.67 -18.61 -33.82
C PHE A 171 0.41 -18.16 -35.26
N ASN A 172 -0.45 -17.16 -35.45
CA ASN A 172 -0.94 -16.77 -36.78
C ASN A 172 -0.48 -15.36 -37.22
N THR A 173 0.07 -14.59 -36.30
CA THR A 173 0.59 -13.25 -36.55
C THR A 173 1.98 -13.14 -35.93
N ALA A 174 2.96 -12.67 -36.70
CA ALA A 174 4.32 -12.48 -36.22
C ALA A 174 4.89 -11.15 -36.71
N PHE A 175 5.56 -10.43 -35.81
CA PHE A 175 6.37 -9.25 -36.09
C PHE A 175 7.83 -9.68 -36.04
N ILE A 176 8.55 -9.45 -37.13
CA ILE A 176 9.96 -9.81 -37.30
C ILE A 176 10.75 -8.52 -37.46
N PHE A 177 11.45 -8.14 -36.40
CA PHE A 177 12.32 -6.97 -36.36
C PHE A 177 13.69 -7.36 -36.91
N LEU A 178 13.95 -7.05 -38.17
CA LEU A 178 15.25 -7.35 -38.80
C LEU A 178 16.29 -6.31 -38.37
N LYS A 179 17.55 -6.73 -38.18
CA LYS A 179 18.64 -5.86 -37.70
C LYS A 179 18.23 -5.11 -36.42
N ALA A 180 17.64 -5.84 -35.49
CA ALA A 180 17.07 -5.28 -34.28
C ALA A 180 18.18 -4.75 -33.35
N ASN A 181 17.88 -3.68 -32.62
CA ASN A 181 18.62 -3.30 -31.42
C ASN A 181 18.16 -4.20 -30.26
N VAL A 182 18.74 -5.40 -30.19
CA VAL A 182 18.38 -6.44 -29.21
C VAL A 182 18.60 -5.95 -27.77
N GLU A 183 19.74 -5.33 -27.48
CA GLU A 183 20.09 -4.84 -26.14
C GLU A 183 19.00 -3.93 -25.55
N LYS A 184 18.46 -3.05 -26.40
CA LYS A 184 17.40 -2.11 -26.03
C LYS A 184 16.08 -2.82 -25.74
N PHE A 185 15.74 -3.84 -26.53
CA PHE A 185 14.53 -4.64 -26.32
C PHE A 185 14.66 -5.53 -25.08
N VAL A 186 15.81 -6.17 -24.87
CA VAL A 186 16.11 -6.97 -23.67
C VAL A 186 16.01 -6.12 -22.40
N THR A 187 16.46 -4.86 -22.43
CA THR A 187 16.31 -3.93 -21.30
C THR A 187 14.84 -3.73 -20.93
N GLU A 188 13.95 -3.57 -21.91
CA GLU A 188 12.50 -3.50 -21.67
C GLU A 188 11.96 -4.82 -21.10
N LEU A 189 12.35 -5.97 -21.66
CA LEU A 189 11.88 -7.28 -21.21
C LEU A 189 12.33 -7.63 -19.78
N ARG A 190 13.43 -7.06 -19.29
CA ARG A 190 13.89 -7.24 -17.89
C ARG A 190 12.94 -6.60 -16.87
N GLU A 191 12.14 -5.60 -17.26
CA GLU A 191 11.11 -5.00 -16.42
C GLU A 191 9.80 -5.78 -16.43
N PHE A 192 9.62 -6.72 -17.38
CA PHE A 192 8.40 -7.51 -17.50
C PHE A 192 8.22 -8.45 -16.30
N ASP A 193 7.03 -8.43 -15.72
CA ASP A 193 6.62 -9.37 -14.70
C ASP A 193 5.16 -9.83 -14.89
N SER A 194 4.80 -10.95 -14.26
CA SER A 194 3.46 -11.55 -14.36
C SER A 194 2.29 -10.62 -14.04
N SER A 195 2.51 -9.57 -13.26
CA SER A 195 1.48 -8.60 -12.89
C SER A 195 0.98 -7.77 -14.08
N TRP A 196 1.76 -7.66 -15.16
CA TRP A 196 1.37 -6.98 -16.39
C TRP A 196 0.18 -7.65 -17.07
N LEU A 197 0.01 -8.95 -16.84
CA LEU A 197 -1.05 -9.74 -17.45
C LEU A 197 -2.36 -9.67 -16.65
N LEU A 198 -2.36 -9.18 -15.40
CA LEU A 198 -3.53 -9.25 -14.50
C LEU A 198 -4.78 -8.61 -15.10
N PHE A 199 -4.62 -7.45 -15.74
CA PHE A 199 -5.73 -6.65 -16.26
C PHE A 199 -5.93 -6.77 -17.78
N LEU A 200 -5.12 -7.58 -18.46
CA LEU A 200 -5.36 -7.95 -19.86
C LEU A 200 -6.61 -8.85 -19.97
N LYS A 201 -7.31 -8.78 -21.11
CA LYS A 201 -8.62 -9.43 -21.30
C LYS A 201 -8.48 -10.89 -21.69
N ASN A 202 -7.53 -11.20 -22.57
CA ASN A 202 -7.44 -12.47 -23.29
C ASN A 202 -6.11 -13.19 -23.03
N ILE A 203 -5.00 -12.45 -22.94
CA ILE A 203 -3.67 -13.05 -22.79
C ILE A 203 -3.56 -13.76 -21.44
N VAL A 204 -3.08 -15.00 -21.52
CA VAL A 204 -2.84 -15.89 -20.38
C VAL A 204 -1.47 -16.53 -20.42
N HIS A 205 -0.76 -16.50 -21.56
CA HIS A 205 0.57 -17.07 -21.68
C HIS A 205 1.52 -16.12 -22.43
N VAL A 206 2.69 -15.91 -21.87
CA VAL A 206 3.80 -15.17 -22.50
C VAL A 206 5.07 -16.01 -22.35
N GLY A 207 5.67 -16.39 -23.46
CA GLY A 207 6.98 -17.03 -23.50
C GLY A 207 8.00 -16.09 -24.14
N ILE A 208 9.15 -15.91 -23.49
CA ILE A 208 10.29 -15.13 -23.96
C ILE A 208 11.49 -16.07 -23.95
N ASP A 209 12.10 -16.26 -25.11
CA ASP A 209 13.26 -17.12 -25.32
C ASP A 209 14.29 -16.35 -26.18
N MET A 210 15.16 -15.61 -25.52
CA MET A 210 16.22 -14.78 -26.11
C MET A 210 17.57 -15.13 -25.49
N GLU A 211 18.68 -14.73 -26.12
CA GLU A 211 20.02 -15.13 -25.67
C GLU A 211 20.29 -14.69 -24.22
N ASP A 212 19.88 -13.47 -23.87
CA ASP A 212 20.11 -12.85 -22.55
C ASP A 212 18.96 -13.04 -21.54
N ILE A 213 17.80 -13.55 -21.99
CA ILE A 213 16.59 -13.62 -21.15
C ILE A 213 15.66 -14.77 -21.56
N GLU A 214 15.42 -15.67 -20.61
CA GLU A 214 14.38 -16.71 -20.73
C GLU A 214 13.32 -16.48 -19.64
N LEU A 215 12.08 -16.22 -20.05
CA LEU A 215 10.94 -16.04 -19.16
C LEU A 215 9.73 -16.78 -19.70
N LYS A 216 9.01 -17.46 -18.80
CA LYS A 216 7.70 -18.04 -19.11
C LYS A 216 6.74 -17.51 -18.06
N CYS A 217 5.64 -16.93 -18.52
CA CYS A 217 4.58 -16.42 -17.67
C CYS A 217 3.23 -17.00 -18.09
N SER A 218 2.48 -17.50 -17.13
CA SER A 218 1.20 -18.15 -17.36
C SER A 218 0.21 -17.82 -16.25
N LEU A 219 -1.02 -17.49 -16.64
CA LEU A 219 -2.11 -17.14 -15.73
C LEU A 219 -3.28 -18.12 -15.87
N LYS A 220 -3.82 -18.56 -14.74
CA LYS A 220 -5.12 -19.22 -14.65
C LYS A 220 -6.14 -18.25 -14.07
N ARG A 221 -7.25 -18.02 -14.79
CA ARG A 221 -8.35 -17.16 -14.34
C ARG A 221 -9.55 -18.03 -13.96
N LYS A 222 -10.06 -17.87 -12.73
CA LYS A 222 -11.25 -18.56 -12.22
C LYS A 222 -12.27 -17.53 -11.75
N ASN A 223 -13.47 -17.56 -12.31
CA ASN A 223 -14.57 -16.72 -11.80
C ASN A 223 -15.00 -17.20 -10.41
N VAL A 224 -15.17 -16.27 -9.49
CA VAL A 224 -15.66 -16.52 -8.12
C VAL A 224 -17.11 -16.06 -8.01
N HIS A 225 -17.37 -14.81 -8.41
CA HIS A 225 -18.70 -14.22 -8.50
C HIS A 225 -18.80 -13.34 -9.75
N ASP A 226 -19.98 -12.77 -9.98
CA ASP A 226 -20.15 -11.71 -10.95
C ASP A 226 -19.18 -10.57 -10.61
N PHE A 227 -18.35 -10.18 -11.58
CA PHE A 227 -17.30 -9.16 -11.41
C PHE A 227 -16.12 -9.55 -10.50
N GLU A 228 -16.02 -10.79 -10.00
CA GLU A 228 -14.95 -11.21 -9.08
C GLU A 228 -14.21 -12.45 -9.60
N LYS A 229 -12.88 -12.39 -9.67
CA LYS A 229 -12.02 -13.42 -10.25
C LYS A 229 -10.84 -13.72 -9.35
N LEU A 230 -10.47 -15.00 -9.27
CA LEU A 230 -9.20 -15.43 -8.74
C LEU A 230 -8.24 -15.70 -9.91
N ILE A 231 -7.12 -14.99 -9.93
CA ILE A 231 -6.07 -15.13 -10.94
C ILE A 231 -4.85 -15.75 -10.28
N THR A 232 -4.44 -16.93 -10.74
CA THR A 232 -3.24 -17.62 -10.26
C THR A 232 -2.12 -17.43 -11.27
N VAL A 233 -0.98 -16.92 -10.81
CA VAL A 233 0.28 -16.89 -11.55
C VAL A 233 0.97 -18.24 -11.38
N GLU A 234 1.21 -18.97 -12.45
CA GLU A 234 1.70 -20.35 -12.35
C GLU A 234 3.17 -20.44 -11.88
N GLU A 235 3.98 -19.44 -12.19
CA GLU A 235 5.43 -19.47 -11.95
C GLU A 235 5.80 -19.39 -10.47
N ASN A 236 5.09 -18.52 -9.73
CA ASN A 236 5.34 -18.27 -8.30
C ASN A 236 4.20 -18.77 -7.42
N GLY A 237 3.10 -19.24 -8.00
CA GLY A 237 1.91 -19.70 -7.28
C GLY A 237 1.11 -18.58 -6.61
N ASN A 238 1.45 -17.31 -6.87
CA ASN A 238 0.75 -16.17 -6.29
C ASN A 238 -0.68 -16.11 -6.83
N ASN A 239 -1.63 -15.86 -5.94
CA ASN A 239 -3.01 -15.67 -6.32
C ASN A 239 -3.39 -14.20 -6.13
N TRP A 240 -4.15 -13.68 -7.07
CA TRP A 240 -4.70 -12.34 -7.05
C TRP A 240 -6.22 -12.42 -7.06
N TYR A 241 -6.84 -11.80 -6.07
CA TYR A 241 -8.28 -11.59 -6.05
C TYR A 241 -8.58 -10.29 -6.79
N VAL A 242 -9.22 -10.38 -7.95
CA VAL A 242 -9.47 -9.25 -8.84
C VAL A 242 -10.96 -8.99 -8.94
N ILE A 243 -11.37 -7.79 -8.56
CA ILE A 243 -12.71 -7.28 -8.83
C ILE A 243 -12.67 -6.46 -10.12
N ASN A 244 -13.59 -6.66 -11.04
CA ASN A 244 -13.58 -6.03 -12.37
C ASN A 244 -14.98 -5.68 -12.85
N ASN A 245 -15.21 -4.44 -13.26
CA ASN A 245 -16.44 -4.01 -13.94
C ASN A 245 -16.08 -3.20 -15.19
N GLY A 246 -16.32 -3.79 -16.37
CA GLY A 246 -15.79 -3.26 -17.63
C GLY A 246 -14.27 -3.19 -17.60
N ASP A 247 -13.72 -2.01 -17.92
CA ASP A 247 -12.27 -1.75 -17.96
C ASP A 247 -11.69 -1.29 -16.62
N ILE A 248 -12.50 -1.27 -15.55
CA ILE A 248 -12.06 -0.91 -14.21
C ILE A 248 -11.85 -2.17 -13.40
N ALA A 249 -10.72 -2.27 -12.72
CA ALA A 249 -10.44 -3.38 -11.84
C ALA A 249 -9.61 -2.97 -10.62
N VAL A 250 -9.74 -3.72 -9.53
CA VAL A 250 -8.86 -3.63 -8.36
C VAL A 250 -8.35 -5.03 -8.06
N ALA A 251 -7.04 -5.18 -7.88
CA ALA A 251 -6.41 -6.46 -7.63
C ALA A 251 -5.71 -6.48 -6.28
N PHE A 252 -6.10 -7.45 -5.46
CA PHE A 252 -5.55 -7.74 -4.14
C PHE A 252 -4.73 -9.01 -4.21
N LEU A 253 -3.61 -9.04 -3.49
CA LEU A 253 -2.89 -10.31 -3.31
C LEU A 253 -3.73 -11.22 -2.39
N TYR A 254 -3.77 -12.51 -2.70
CA TYR A 254 -4.64 -13.48 -2.03
C TYR A 254 -3.88 -14.72 -1.61
N ASP A 255 -4.01 -15.07 -0.33
CA ASP A 255 -3.51 -16.31 0.25
C ASP A 255 -4.70 -17.23 0.59
N SER A 256 -4.60 -18.50 0.21
CA SER A 256 -5.69 -19.47 0.41
C SER A 256 -6.10 -19.69 1.88
N ARG A 257 -5.18 -19.44 2.82
CA ARG A 257 -5.36 -19.59 4.27
C ARG A 257 -5.71 -18.26 4.93
N LYS A 258 -4.96 -17.20 4.61
CA LYS A 258 -5.09 -15.88 5.27
C LYS A 258 -6.14 -14.97 4.61
N GLY A 259 -6.55 -15.25 3.38
CA GLY A 259 -7.46 -14.39 2.64
C GLY A 259 -6.73 -13.27 1.90
N LEU A 260 -7.32 -12.07 1.88
CA LEU A 260 -6.68 -10.89 1.27
C LEU A 260 -5.48 -10.44 2.09
N ILE A 261 -4.35 -10.23 1.43
CA ILE A 261 -3.09 -9.78 2.02
C ILE A 261 -2.54 -8.59 1.22
N PRO A 262 -1.73 -7.72 1.82
CA PRO A 262 -1.15 -6.58 1.12
C PRO A 262 -0.16 -7.03 0.05
N CYS A 263 -0.18 -6.36 -1.10
CA CYS A 263 0.94 -6.42 -2.03
C CYS A 263 2.08 -5.51 -1.55
N GLN A 264 3.27 -5.73 -2.09
CA GLN A 264 4.44 -4.91 -1.76
C GLN A 264 4.24 -3.46 -2.24
N VAL A 265 4.92 -2.51 -1.61
CA VAL A 265 4.85 -1.07 -1.96
C VAL A 265 5.23 -0.84 -3.44
N ASP A 266 6.19 -1.61 -3.95
CA ASP A 266 6.59 -1.52 -5.36
C ASP A 266 5.48 -1.97 -6.31
N ASP A 267 4.68 -2.94 -5.90
CA ASP A 267 3.61 -3.53 -6.71
C ASP A 267 2.30 -2.73 -6.62
N ALA A 268 2.14 -1.90 -5.59
CA ALA A 268 1.00 -1.05 -5.31
C ALA A 268 0.92 0.18 -6.24
N VAL A 269 0.75 -0.08 -7.54
CA VAL A 269 0.72 0.96 -8.59
C VAL A 269 -0.64 1.07 -9.26
N PHE A 270 -0.90 2.23 -9.84
CA PHE A 270 -1.98 2.38 -10.80
C PHE A 270 -1.64 1.64 -12.09
N HIS A 271 -2.67 1.18 -12.79
CA HIS A 271 -2.58 0.53 -14.08
C HIS A 271 -3.51 1.22 -15.07
N CYS A 272 -3.04 1.37 -16.30
CA CYS A 272 -3.87 1.62 -17.47
C CYS A 272 -3.69 0.42 -18.41
N PHE A 273 -4.33 -0.69 -18.04
CA PHE A 273 -4.09 -2.09 -18.42
C PHE A 273 -2.71 -2.62 -17.99
N LEU A 274 -1.68 -1.80 -18.11
CA LEU A 274 -0.30 -2.09 -17.73
C LEU A 274 0.16 -1.17 -16.59
N PRO A 275 1.18 -1.59 -15.82
CA PRO A 275 1.61 -0.86 -14.64
C PRO A 275 2.17 0.52 -14.99
N MET A 276 1.83 1.50 -14.16
CA MET A 276 2.37 2.84 -14.16
C MET A 276 3.41 3.00 -13.04
N LEU A 277 4.13 4.12 -13.02
CA LEU A 277 5.06 4.44 -11.94
C LEU A 277 4.35 5.02 -10.70
N ASP A 278 3.17 5.62 -10.88
CA ASP A 278 2.39 6.20 -9.79
C ASP A 278 1.85 5.14 -8.83
N LYS A 279 2.04 5.38 -7.54
CA LYS A 279 1.57 4.51 -6.47
C LYS A 279 0.11 4.77 -6.13
N THR A 280 -0.65 3.71 -5.85
CA THR A 280 -2.05 3.84 -5.42
C THR A 280 -2.17 4.46 -4.03
N GLY A 281 -1.12 4.31 -3.22
CA GLY A 281 -1.13 4.64 -1.80
C GLY A 281 -1.75 3.59 -0.90
N PHE A 282 -2.36 2.56 -1.48
CA PHE A 282 -2.90 1.41 -0.77
C PHE A 282 -2.07 0.17 -1.10
N ALA A 283 -2.16 -0.88 -0.30
CA ALA A 283 -1.43 -2.12 -0.56
C ALA A 283 -2.13 -3.03 -1.61
N PHE A 284 -2.69 -2.42 -2.65
CA PHE A 284 -3.35 -3.10 -3.78
C PHE A 284 -3.23 -2.29 -5.08
N LYS A 285 -3.45 -2.97 -6.21
CA LYS A 285 -3.36 -2.40 -7.57
C LYS A 285 -4.73 -1.90 -8.02
N ILE A 286 -4.75 -0.80 -8.78
CA ILE A 286 -5.98 -0.23 -9.35
C ILE A 286 -5.78 -0.03 -10.85
N ASN A 287 -6.67 -0.61 -11.66
CA ASN A 287 -6.73 -0.43 -13.10
C ASN A 287 -7.94 0.40 -13.51
N ALA A 288 -7.73 1.41 -14.34
CA ALA A 288 -8.80 2.13 -15.01
C ALA A 288 -8.28 2.85 -16.27
N ASP A 289 -9.18 3.43 -17.06
CA ASP A 289 -8.84 4.24 -18.24
C ASP A 289 -8.40 5.66 -17.86
N PHE A 290 -7.33 5.75 -17.08
CA PHE A 290 -6.78 7.02 -16.63
C PHE A 290 -6.21 7.85 -17.78
N SER A 291 -6.23 9.18 -17.62
CA SER A 291 -5.42 10.04 -18.48
C SER A 291 -3.96 9.93 -18.10
N THR A 292 -3.12 9.79 -19.11
CA THR A 292 -1.69 9.56 -18.96
C THR A 292 -0.87 10.50 -19.84
N ASP A 293 0.33 10.81 -19.36
CA ASP A 293 1.34 11.59 -20.08
C ASP A 293 1.73 10.92 -21.41
N PRO A 294 2.46 11.60 -22.31
CA PRO A 294 2.88 11.01 -23.57
C PRO A 294 3.64 9.68 -23.38
N SER A 295 4.49 9.56 -22.35
CA SER A 295 5.20 8.31 -22.04
C SER A 295 4.28 7.21 -21.53
N ARG A 296 3.03 7.53 -21.14
CA ARG A 296 2.05 6.73 -20.37
C ARG A 296 2.64 6.02 -19.15
N LYS A 297 3.64 6.61 -18.50
CA LYS A 297 4.20 6.10 -17.23
C LYS A 297 3.61 6.84 -16.03
N HIS A 298 3.09 8.06 -16.27
CA HIS A 298 2.52 8.91 -15.23
C HIS A 298 1.08 9.33 -15.52
N LEU A 299 0.32 9.51 -14.45
CA LEU A 299 -1.06 9.99 -14.44
C LEU A 299 -1.10 11.49 -14.69
N ILE A 300 -2.05 11.91 -15.53
CA ILE A 300 -2.44 13.31 -15.65
C ILE A 300 -3.69 13.50 -14.80
N GLN A 301 -3.65 14.51 -13.93
CA GLN A 301 -4.79 14.90 -13.13
C GLN A 301 -5.72 15.81 -13.95
N ASP A 302 -6.75 15.19 -14.53
CA ASP A 302 -7.82 15.83 -15.30
C ASP A 302 -9.19 15.22 -14.95
N ASP A 303 -10.26 15.73 -15.56
CA ASP A 303 -11.63 15.26 -15.30
C ASP A 303 -11.82 13.76 -15.59
N LEU A 304 -11.07 13.21 -16.55
CA LEU A 304 -11.17 11.79 -16.94
C LEU A 304 -10.53 10.89 -15.89
N THR A 305 -9.37 11.27 -15.36
CA THR A 305 -8.74 10.59 -14.22
C THR A 305 -9.62 10.69 -12.98
N THR A 306 -10.25 11.84 -12.72
CA THR A 306 -11.21 12.00 -11.62
C THR A 306 -12.43 11.08 -11.79
N GLU A 307 -13.00 10.99 -12.99
CA GLU A 307 -14.10 10.07 -13.28
C GLU A 307 -13.69 8.60 -13.10
N ALA A 308 -12.46 8.26 -13.52
CA ALA A 308 -11.90 6.93 -13.33
C ALA A 308 -11.74 6.58 -11.84
N PHE A 309 -11.29 7.53 -11.00
CA PHE A 309 -11.24 7.34 -9.54
C PHE A 309 -12.62 7.14 -8.93
N ALA A 310 -13.60 7.98 -9.29
CA ALA A 310 -14.97 7.83 -8.79
C ALA A 310 -15.55 6.45 -9.12
N LYS A 311 -15.33 5.95 -10.34
CA LYS A 311 -15.81 4.62 -10.74
C LYS A 311 -15.05 3.48 -10.03
N ALA A 312 -13.74 3.60 -9.86
CA ALA A 312 -12.94 2.62 -9.11
C ALA A 312 -13.30 2.59 -7.62
N ALA A 313 -13.52 3.75 -7.01
CA ALA A 313 -14.00 3.91 -5.64
C ALA A 313 -15.38 3.25 -5.47
N LYS A 314 -16.31 3.50 -6.40
CA LYS A 314 -17.63 2.86 -6.41
C LYS A 314 -17.56 1.34 -6.54
N LEU A 315 -16.68 0.82 -7.40
CA LEU A 315 -16.46 -0.63 -7.54
C LEU A 315 -15.96 -1.22 -6.21
N LEU A 316 -14.95 -0.60 -5.60
CA LEU A 316 -14.38 -1.05 -4.34
C LEU A 316 -15.37 -0.96 -3.18
N ALA A 317 -16.12 0.14 -3.05
CA ALA A 317 -17.13 0.30 -2.01
C ALA A 317 -18.29 -0.71 -2.16
N THR A 318 -18.68 -1.03 -3.39
CA THR A 318 -19.67 -2.09 -3.67
C THR A 318 -19.13 -3.46 -3.28
N PHE A 319 -17.84 -3.72 -3.54
CA PHE A 319 -17.19 -4.95 -3.10
C PHE A 319 -17.15 -5.07 -1.57
N VAL A 320 -16.75 -4.02 -0.86
CA VAL A 320 -16.80 -3.96 0.62
C VAL A 320 -18.20 -4.31 1.13
N GLU A 321 -19.22 -3.64 0.61
CA GLU A 321 -20.62 -3.89 0.99
C GLU A 321 -21.03 -5.36 0.76
N ASN A 322 -20.68 -5.93 -0.39
CA ASN A 322 -21.01 -7.30 -0.71
C ASN A 322 -20.24 -8.31 0.16
N VAL A 323 -18.98 -8.06 0.52
CA VAL A 323 -18.18 -8.92 1.40
C VAL A 323 -18.87 -9.10 2.75
N PHE A 324 -19.28 -8.00 3.38
CA PHE A 324 -19.91 -8.03 4.70
C PHE A 324 -21.35 -8.54 4.66
N LYS A 325 -22.13 -8.23 3.61
CA LYS A 325 -23.46 -8.81 3.43
C LYS A 325 -23.43 -10.32 3.23
N ARG A 326 -22.42 -10.85 2.52
CA ARG A 326 -22.21 -12.29 2.29
C ARG A 326 -21.56 -13.00 3.48
N LYS A 327 -20.97 -12.26 4.43
CA LYS A 327 -20.17 -12.76 5.55
C LYS A 327 -18.96 -13.60 5.10
N ASP A 328 -18.27 -13.14 4.05
CA ASP A 328 -17.06 -13.82 3.56
C ASP A 328 -15.84 -13.42 4.39
N GLU A 329 -15.63 -14.13 5.51
CA GLU A 329 -14.57 -13.84 6.49
C GLU A 329 -13.16 -13.83 5.88
N LYS A 330 -12.91 -14.60 4.81
CA LYS A 330 -11.60 -14.59 4.13
C LYS A 330 -11.29 -13.26 3.45
N LEU A 331 -12.29 -12.42 3.23
CA LEU A 331 -12.12 -11.13 2.56
C LEU A 331 -12.12 -9.97 3.57
N TYR A 332 -12.24 -10.23 4.88
CA TYR A 332 -12.32 -9.16 5.89
C TYR A 332 -11.00 -8.39 6.05
N GLY A 333 -9.87 -9.01 5.69
CA GLY A 333 -8.57 -8.33 5.59
C GLY A 333 -8.59 -7.08 4.69
N LEU A 334 -9.58 -6.95 3.81
CA LEU A 334 -9.83 -5.75 3.01
C LEU A 334 -9.87 -4.45 3.83
N LEU A 335 -10.39 -4.47 5.06
CA LEU A 335 -10.44 -3.28 5.89
C LEU A 335 -9.07 -2.80 6.34
N GLY A 336 -8.14 -3.72 6.62
CA GLY A 336 -6.75 -3.37 6.89
C GLY A 336 -6.11 -2.71 5.68
N LEU A 337 -6.37 -3.26 4.48
CA LEU A 337 -5.85 -2.74 3.22
C LEU A 337 -6.38 -1.33 2.86
N ILE A 338 -7.64 -1.03 3.21
CA ILE A 338 -8.24 0.30 3.02
C ILE A 338 -7.82 1.26 4.14
N GLY A 339 -7.72 0.78 5.38
CA GLY A 339 -7.39 1.59 6.55
C GLY A 339 -5.96 2.13 6.53
N LYS A 340 -5.01 1.38 5.94
CA LYS A 340 -3.60 1.78 5.80
C LYS A 340 -3.31 2.37 4.43
N HIS A 341 -3.49 3.68 4.36
CA HIS A 341 -3.03 4.50 3.24
C HIS A 341 -1.61 5.04 3.57
N ILE A 342 -0.62 4.73 2.73
CA ILE A 342 0.81 4.98 2.98
C ILE A 342 1.38 6.07 2.06
N SER A 343 0.79 6.30 0.87
CA SER A 343 1.33 7.26 -0.11
C SER A 343 0.61 8.59 -0.11
N LEU A 344 1.35 9.70 -0.13
CA LEU A 344 0.86 11.07 -0.02
C LEU A 344 0.79 11.81 -1.35
N THR A 345 0.74 11.10 -2.48
CA THR A 345 0.57 11.77 -3.77
C THR A 345 -0.82 12.42 -3.84
N ASN A 346 -0.95 13.57 -4.52
CA ASN A 346 -2.25 14.19 -4.76
C ASN A 346 -3.26 13.21 -5.38
N THR A 347 -2.75 12.30 -6.20
CA THR A 347 -3.49 11.26 -6.90
C THR A 347 -4.06 10.20 -5.96
N SER A 348 -3.24 9.68 -5.04
CA SER A 348 -3.66 8.69 -4.05
C SER A 348 -4.65 9.29 -3.04
N ILE A 349 -4.43 10.54 -2.62
CA ILE A 349 -5.36 11.32 -1.77
C ILE A 349 -6.70 11.54 -2.48
N ALA A 350 -6.68 11.87 -3.78
CA ALA A 350 -7.90 12.06 -4.57
C ALA A 350 -8.74 10.76 -4.62
N PHE A 351 -8.09 9.62 -4.87
CA PHE A 351 -8.76 8.33 -4.84
C PHE A 351 -9.27 7.96 -3.44
N GLU A 352 -8.49 8.17 -2.37
CA GLU A 352 -8.92 7.94 -0.98
C GLU A 352 -10.19 8.74 -0.68
N LYS A 353 -10.23 10.02 -1.06
CA LYS A 353 -11.41 10.88 -0.86
C LYS A 353 -12.66 10.32 -1.55
N GLU A 354 -12.55 9.90 -2.81
CA GLU A 354 -13.67 9.29 -3.54
C GLU A 354 -14.14 8.00 -2.85
N LEU A 355 -13.21 7.13 -2.45
CA LEU A 355 -13.50 5.88 -1.76
C LEU A 355 -14.21 6.11 -0.41
N LEU A 356 -13.68 7.01 0.42
CA LEU A 356 -14.30 7.32 1.71
C LEU A 356 -15.70 7.90 1.51
N SER A 357 -15.89 8.78 0.52
CA SER A 357 -17.21 9.34 0.20
C SER A 357 -18.25 8.28 -0.18
N GLU A 358 -17.82 7.23 -0.89
CA GLU A 358 -18.66 6.10 -1.27
C GLU A 358 -18.99 5.17 -0.09
N LEU A 359 -18.06 5.00 0.86
CA LEU A 359 -18.24 4.12 2.02
C LEU A 359 -19.16 4.71 3.10
N VAL A 360 -19.22 6.03 3.24
CA VAL A 360 -19.97 6.71 4.33
C VAL A 360 -21.47 6.45 4.28
N TRP A 361 -22.08 6.41 3.10
CA TRP A 361 -23.53 6.32 2.94
C TRP A 361 -24.06 4.89 2.77
N ARG A 362 -23.17 3.91 2.59
CA ARG A 362 -23.52 2.49 2.39
C ARG A 362 -23.73 1.75 3.70
N GLU A 363 -24.60 0.74 3.67
CA GLU A 363 -24.88 -0.16 4.80
C GLU A 363 -23.98 -1.40 4.70
N TRP A 364 -22.75 -1.27 5.18
CA TRP A 364 -21.75 -2.34 5.07
C TRP A 364 -21.17 -2.79 6.41
N ILE A 365 -21.43 -2.08 7.51
CA ILE A 365 -20.86 -2.44 8.81
C ILE A 365 -21.76 -3.47 9.48
N PRO A 366 -21.31 -4.72 9.67
CA PRO A 366 -22.12 -5.75 10.30
C PRO A 366 -22.28 -5.47 11.80
N LEU A 367 -23.51 -5.52 12.27
CA LEU A 367 -23.83 -5.60 13.70
C LEU A 367 -23.89 -7.06 14.13
N GLU A 368 -23.76 -7.32 15.44
CA GLU A 368 -23.82 -8.67 16.00
C GLU A 368 -25.15 -9.38 15.70
N LYS A 369 -26.28 -8.64 15.67
CA LYS A 369 -27.59 -9.15 15.23
C LYS A 369 -27.67 -9.52 13.75
N GLY A 370 -26.59 -9.35 12.99
CA GLY A 370 -26.45 -9.79 11.59
C GLY A 370 -26.93 -8.80 10.53
N THR A 371 -27.49 -7.64 10.92
CA THR A 371 -27.83 -6.55 9.99
C THR A 371 -26.60 -5.68 9.71
N CYS A 372 -26.51 -5.09 8.50
CA CYS A 372 -25.51 -4.06 8.21
C CYS A 372 -26.08 -2.66 8.41
N VAL A 373 -25.26 -1.73 8.89
CA VAL A 373 -25.63 -0.31 9.08
C VAL A 373 -24.61 0.63 8.43
N LYS A 374 -24.97 1.91 8.35
CA LYS A 374 -24.07 2.98 7.88
C LYS A 374 -23.07 3.35 8.97
N VAL A 375 -21.93 3.91 8.56
CA VAL A 375 -20.89 4.39 9.47
C VAL A 375 -21.43 5.34 10.53
N LYS A 376 -22.29 6.30 10.15
CA LYS A 376 -22.84 7.30 11.08
C LYS A 376 -23.73 6.72 12.19
N GLU A 377 -24.25 5.51 11.98
CA GLU A 377 -25.12 4.82 12.95
C GLU A 377 -24.28 4.01 13.96
N VAL A 378 -23.01 3.80 13.66
CA VAL A 378 -22.07 3.10 14.53
C VAL A 378 -21.64 4.00 15.66
N LYS A 379 -21.63 3.44 16.87
CA LYS A 379 -21.04 4.05 18.06
C LYS A 379 -19.82 3.25 18.46
N LEU A 380 -18.66 3.88 18.47
CA LEU A 380 -17.39 3.29 18.87
C LEU A 380 -17.19 3.39 20.38
N PHE A 381 -16.54 2.41 21.01
CA PHE A 381 -16.13 2.58 22.40
C PHE A 381 -15.11 3.72 22.57
N PRO A 382 -15.14 4.43 23.71
CA PRO A 382 -14.13 5.44 24.02
C PRO A 382 -12.71 4.89 23.95
N SER A 383 -11.78 5.75 23.54
CA SER A 383 -10.37 5.40 23.41
C SER A 383 -9.70 4.93 24.71
N TRP A 384 -10.20 5.37 25.88
CA TRP A 384 -9.68 4.96 27.18
C TRP A 384 -9.99 3.49 27.53
N MET A 385 -11.03 2.90 26.93
CA MET A 385 -11.47 1.54 27.24
C MET A 385 -10.68 0.53 26.40
N SER A 386 -9.97 -0.39 27.07
CA SER A 386 -9.18 -1.44 26.43
C SER A 386 -10.06 -2.50 25.77
N GLU A 387 -9.50 -3.27 24.83
CA GLU A 387 -10.21 -4.35 24.13
C GLU A 387 -10.80 -5.39 25.10
N LYS A 388 -10.04 -5.76 26.14
CA LYS A 388 -10.50 -6.70 27.18
C LYS A 388 -11.72 -6.16 27.92
N GLU A 389 -11.72 -4.86 28.25
CA GLU A 389 -12.83 -4.20 28.93
C GLU A 389 -14.06 -4.08 28.03
N ARG A 390 -13.86 -3.76 26.73
CA ARG A 390 -14.94 -3.75 25.73
C ARG A 390 -15.62 -5.10 25.64
N LYS A 391 -14.84 -6.19 25.64
CA LYS A 391 -15.38 -7.56 25.62
C LYS A 391 -16.21 -7.87 26.86
N VAL A 392 -15.68 -7.57 28.05
CA VAL A 392 -16.42 -7.74 29.32
C VAL A 392 -17.72 -6.93 29.32
N PHE A 393 -17.67 -5.69 28.82
CA PHE A 393 -18.85 -4.84 28.70
C PHE A 393 -19.91 -5.44 27.78
N LEU A 394 -19.50 -5.87 26.58
CA LEU A 394 -20.41 -6.45 25.59
C LEU A 394 -21.03 -7.77 26.09
N ASP A 395 -20.23 -8.63 26.74
CA ASP A 395 -20.74 -9.90 27.28
C ASP A 395 -21.66 -9.69 28.49
N GLY A 396 -21.44 -8.64 29.29
CA GLY A 396 -22.32 -8.27 30.41
C GLY A 396 -23.66 -7.68 29.97
N ILE A 397 -23.73 -7.06 28.79
CA ILE A 397 -24.93 -6.36 28.30
C ILE A 397 -25.35 -6.90 26.92
N PRO A 398 -26.02 -8.08 26.85
CA PRO A 398 -26.39 -8.73 25.59
C PRO A 398 -27.20 -7.84 24.63
N SER A 399 -28.13 -7.05 25.16
CA SER A 399 -28.94 -6.11 24.36
C SER A 399 -28.12 -5.01 23.70
N PHE A 400 -27.04 -4.58 24.34
CA PHE A 400 -26.07 -3.65 23.75
C PHE A 400 -25.23 -4.36 22.69
N LYS A 401 -24.74 -5.56 23.01
CA LYS A 401 -23.93 -6.39 22.11
C LYS A 401 -24.62 -6.66 20.78
N GLU A 402 -25.91 -7.04 20.80
CA GLU A 402 -26.70 -7.29 19.57
C GLU A 402 -26.71 -6.10 18.60
N ASN A 403 -26.65 -4.88 19.13
CA ASN A 403 -26.68 -3.64 18.35
C ASN A 403 -25.28 -3.02 18.14
N TYR A 404 -24.22 -3.66 18.64
CA TYR A 404 -22.85 -3.22 18.45
C TYR A 404 -22.24 -3.85 17.20
N ILE A 405 -21.10 -3.31 16.76
CA ILE A 405 -20.30 -3.85 15.66
C ILE A 405 -19.99 -5.31 15.94
N SER A 406 -20.18 -6.16 14.94
CA SER A 406 -19.96 -7.60 15.08
C SER A 406 -18.52 -7.92 15.48
N HIS A 407 -18.37 -8.93 16.34
CA HIS A 407 -17.06 -9.45 16.75
C HIS A 407 -16.19 -9.90 15.59
N LEU A 408 -16.82 -10.38 14.50
CA LEU A 408 -16.10 -10.78 13.30
C LEU A 408 -15.32 -9.63 12.65
N LEU A 409 -15.71 -8.36 12.89
CA LEU A 409 -15.02 -7.19 12.32
C LEU A 409 -13.75 -6.84 13.11
N TYR A 410 -13.84 -6.87 14.44
CA TYR A 410 -12.77 -6.37 15.30
C TYR A 410 -11.77 -7.43 15.74
N GLU A 411 -12.10 -8.72 15.65
CA GLU A 411 -11.14 -9.81 15.89
C GLU A 411 -10.14 -9.99 14.74
N GLN A 412 -10.39 -9.36 13.58
CA GLN A 412 -9.57 -9.50 12.37
C GLN A 412 -8.49 -8.42 12.21
N SER A 413 -8.65 -7.26 12.83
CA SER A 413 -7.79 -6.09 12.63
C SER A 413 -8.04 -5.05 13.72
N ASP A 414 -7.02 -4.33 14.18
CA ASP A 414 -7.18 -3.16 15.06
C ASP A 414 -7.52 -1.88 14.24
N GLU A 415 -7.29 -1.94 12.93
CA GLU A 415 -7.32 -0.81 12.02
C GLU A 415 -8.73 -0.41 11.54
N TYR A 416 -9.75 -1.27 11.74
CA TYR A 416 -11.14 -0.88 11.47
C TYR A 416 -11.56 0.32 12.32
N PHE A 417 -11.07 0.44 13.55
CA PHE A 417 -11.43 1.55 14.43
C PHE A 417 -10.99 2.90 13.81
N LEU A 418 -9.76 2.95 13.29
CA LEU A 418 -9.22 4.14 12.63
C LEU A 418 -10.01 4.47 11.36
N LEU A 419 -10.31 3.46 10.54
CA LEU A 419 -11.10 3.64 9.32
C LEU A 419 -12.51 4.14 9.62
N LEU A 420 -13.20 3.55 10.60
CA LEU A 420 -14.54 3.98 11.00
C LEU A 420 -14.52 5.40 11.57
N LYS A 421 -13.51 5.76 12.37
CA LYS A 421 -13.32 7.12 12.86
C LYS A 421 -13.07 8.11 11.71
N LYS A 422 -12.23 7.77 10.72
CA LYS A 422 -12.02 8.58 9.50
C LYS A 422 -13.31 8.78 8.70
N LEU A 423 -14.16 7.76 8.64
CA LEU A 423 -15.46 7.80 7.96
C LEU A 423 -16.55 8.53 8.79
N GLY A 424 -16.23 9.00 9.99
CA GLY A 424 -17.12 9.79 10.83
C GLY A 424 -18.01 8.98 11.78
N ALA A 425 -17.59 7.77 12.18
CA ALA A 425 -18.21 7.08 13.30
C ALA A 425 -17.94 7.84 14.61
N GLU A 426 -18.98 7.99 15.43
CA GLU A 426 -18.90 8.73 16.69
C GLU A 426 -18.57 7.78 17.84
N GLU A 427 -17.90 8.28 18.88
CA GLU A 427 -17.77 7.55 20.13
C GLU A 427 -19.12 7.51 20.88
N ILE A 428 -19.32 6.48 21.71
CA ILE A 428 -20.50 6.39 22.56
C ILE A 428 -20.53 7.63 23.46
N SER A 429 -21.62 8.40 23.39
CA SER A 429 -21.80 9.61 24.20
C SER A 429 -21.77 9.31 25.70
N ASP A 430 -21.20 10.24 26.47
CA ASP A 430 -21.01 10.10 27.91
C ASP A 430 -22.31 9.74 28.67
N GLY A 431 -23.45 10.32 28.26
CA GLY A 431 -24.75 10.06 28.88
C GLY A 431 -25.22 8.60 28.81
N LYS A 432 -24.84 7.85 27.77
CA LYS A 432 -25.26 6.43 27.63
C LYS A 432 -24.46 5.52 28.57
N LEU A 433 -23.15 5.77 28.70
CA LEU A 433 -22.29 5.00 29.61
C LEU A 433 -22.57 5.37 31.08
N ARG A 434 -22.90 6.65 31.35
CA ARG A 434 -23.34 7.08 32.69
C ARG A 434 -24.59 6.37 33.20
N ASN A 435 -25.58 6.13 32.34
CA ASN A 435 -26.83 5.44 32.72
C ASN A 435 -26.60 3.96 33.06
N ILE A 436 -25.49 3.37 32.60
CA ILE A 436 -25.19 1.96 32.85
C ILE A 436 -24.78 1.73 34.30
N ILE A 437 -24.05 2.69 34.90
CA ILE A 437 -23.59 2.57 36.29
C ILE A 437 -24.64 2.97 37.32
N THR A 438 -25.84 3.38 36.89
CA THR A 438 -27.00 3.67 37.77
C THR A 438 -28.03 2.54 37.79
N ASP A 439 -27.84 1.48 36.99
CA ASP A 439 -28.72 0.31 36.95
C ASP A 439 -28.04 -0.89 37.61
N GLU A 440 -28.53 -1.28 38.79
CA GLU A 440 -28.02 -2.40 39.58
C GLU A 440 -27.95 -3.72 38.78
N LYS A 441 -28.94 -3.99 37.93
CA LYS A 441 -28.96 -5.23 37.13
C LYS A 441 -27.83 -5.24 36.13
N VAL A 442 -27.50 -4.09 35.55
CA VAL A 442 -26.44 -3.97 34.55
C VAL A 442 -25.07 -4.03 35.22
N VAL A 443 -24.82 -3.26 36.29
CA VAL A 443 -23.52 -3.28 36.98
C VAL A 443 -23.17 -4.65 37.57
N SER A 444 -24.17 -5.45 37.96
CA SER A 444 -23.94 -6.82 38.45
C SER A 444 -23.27 -7.76 37.45
N SER A 445 -23.32 -7.41 36.16
CA SER A 445 -22.69 -8.17 35.07
C SER A 445 -21.30 -7.67 34.68
N LEU A 446 -20.84 -6.55 35.23
CA LEU A 446 -19.58 -5.89 34.89
C LEU A 446 -18.51 -6.10 35.97
N SER A 447 -17.23 -5.93 35.61
CA SER A 447 -16.16 -5.96 36.60
C SER A 447 -16.14 -4.69 37.45
N VAL A 448 -15.76 -4.82 38.72
CA VAL A 448 -15.63 -3.69 39.65
C VAL A 448 -14.67 -2.62 39.10
N GLU A 449 -13.57 -3.04 38.49
CA GLU A 449 -12.61 -2.16 37.82
C GLU A 449 -13.26 -1.33 36.71
N LEU A 450 -14.08 -1.96 35.86
CA LEU A 450 -14.73 -1.28 34.74
C LEU A 450 -15.78 -0.28 35.21
N ILE A 451 -16.57 -0.63 36.24
CA ILE A 451 -17.55 0.28 36.85
C ILE A 451 -16.84 1.53 37.41
N ALA A 452 -15.72 1.34 38.11
CA ALA A 452 -14.90 2.44 38.63
C ALA A 452 -14.35 3.34 37.51
N LYS A 453 -13.84 2.75 36.42
CA LYS A 453 -13.35 3.51 35.26
C LYS A 453 -14.46 4.28 34.56
N ILE A 454 -15.63 3.67 34.34
CA ILE A 454 -16.79 4.36 33.74
C ILE A 454 -17.20 5.54 34.63
N PHE A 455 -17.30 5.34 35.95
CA PHE A 455 -17.61 6.43 36.89
C PHE A 455 -16.63 7.59 36.76
N VAL A 456 -15.32 7.32 36.69
CA VAL A 456 -14.32 8.37 36.60
C VAL A 456 -14.33 9.05 35.24
N TYR A 457 -14.14 8.31 34.15
CA TYR A 457 -13.96 8.88 32.82
C TYR A 457 -15.23 9.57 32.30
N GLU A 458 -16.40 8.98 32.50
CA GLU A 458 -17.68 9.53 32.03
C GLU A 458 -18.28 10.55 33.01
N GLY A 459 -17.76 10.59 34.25
CA GLY A 459 -18.19 11.48 35.32
C GLY A 459 -17.45 12.80 35.42
N ARG A 460 -16.27 12.97 34.80
CA ARG A 460 -15.46 14.20 34.93
C ARG A 460 -16.23 15.49 34.60
N ASN A 461 -17.15 15.42 33.64
CA ASN A 461 -17.98 16.56 33.23
C ASN A 461 -19.27 16.71 34.05
N CYS A 462 -19.55 15.79 34.97
CA CYS A 462 -20.82 15.68 35.69
C CYS A 462 -20.68 15.39 37.19
N PHE A 463 -19.47 15.45 37.77
CA PHE A 463 -19.30 15.25 39.21
C PHE A 463 -20.03 16.29 40.06
N THR A 464 -20.41 17.44 39.51
CA THR A 464 -21.25 18.45 40.17
C THR A 464 -22.76 18.16 40.06
N ASP A 465 -23.17 17.17 39.27
CA ASP A 465 -24.55 16.71 39.18
C ASP A 465 -24.85 15.75 40.34
N GLU A 466 -25.27 16.33 41.47
CA GLU A 466 -25.61 15.61 42.69
C GLU A 466 -26.67 14.52 42.46
N LYS A 467 -27.59 14.73 41.51
CA LYS A 467 -28.64 13.76 41.22
C LYS A 467 -28.02 12.51 40.61
N TRP A 468 -27.22 12.67 39.56
CA TRP A 468 -26.56 11.55 38.89
C TRP A 468 -25.58 10.84 39.82
N VAL A 469 -24.68 11.58 40.48
CA VAL A 469 -23.68 10.98 41.39
C VAL A 469 -24.37 10.18 42.49
N GLY A 470 -25.47 10.68 43.06
CA GLY A 470 -26.25 9.97 44.07
C GLY A 470 -26.91 8.67 43.61
N GLU A 471 -27.22 8.55 42.31
CA GLU A 471 -27.85 7.36 41.71
C GLU A 471 -26.85 6.29 41.26
N VAL A 472 -25.53 6.59 41.26
CA VAL A 472 -24.49 5.61 40.89
C VAL A 472 -24.49 4.42 41.85
N CYS A 473 -24.47 3.21 41.31
CA CYS A 473 -24.38 1.97 42.06
C CYS A 473 -22.92 1.70 42.50
N LEU A 474 -22.66 1.84 43.80
CA LEU A 474 -21.41 1.48 44.44
C LEU A 474 -21.35 -0.03 44.74
N PRO A 475 -20.28 -0.72 44.33
CA PRO A 475 -20.05 -2.11 44.70
C PRO A 475 -19.62 -2.22 46.18
N ILE A 476 -20.33 -3.04 46.95
CA ILE A 476 -20.05 -3.38 48.36
C ILE A 476 -19.90 -4.90 48.51
N GLU A 477 -19.47 -5.39 49.67
CA GLU A 477 -19.29 -6.84 49.91
C GLU A 477 -20.58 -7.67 49.70
N SER A 478 -21.76 -7.08 49.93
CA SER A 478 -23.06 -7.76 49.84
C SER A 478 -23.84 -7.50 48.54
N GLY A 479 -23.25 -6.83 47.54
CA GLY A 479 -23.93 -6.47 46.28
C GLY A 479 -23.64 -5.03 45.85
N PHE A 480 -24.68 -4.28 45.53
CA PHE A 480 -24.57 -2.88 45.14
C PHE A 480 -25.51 -2.00 45.97
N VAL A 481 -25.10 -0.76 46.22
CA VAL A 481 -25.91 0.26 46.89
C VAL A 481 -25.74 1.59 46.16
N SER A 482 -26.77 2.43 46.09
CA SER A 482 -26.62 3.76 45.50
C SER A 482 -25.64 4.60 46.34
N VAL A 483 -24.91 5.55 45.74
CA VAL A 483 -24.06 6.50 46.48
C VAL A 483 -24.87 7.24 47.55
N ARG A 484 -26.12 7.61 47.25
CA ARG A 484 -27.02 8.31 48.18
C ARG A 484 -27.39 7.48 49.40
N ASP A 485 -27.57 6.17 49.22
CA ASP A 485 -27.99 5.24 50.28
C ASP A 485 -26.79 4.55 50.97
N CYS A 486 -25.55 4.85 50.54
CA CYS A 486 -24.34 4.29 51.11
C CYS A 486 -23.93 5.05 52.38
N TYR A 487 -24.45 4.63 53.52
CA TYR A 487 -24.00 5.11 54.84
C TYR A 487 -22.61 4.56 55.19
N THR A 488 -21.92 5.28 56.07
CA THR A 488 -20.51 5.11 56.49
C THR A 488 -20.09 3.72 56.99
N ASP A 489 -21.01 2.78 57.15
CA ASP A 489 -20.78 1.44 57.69
C ASP A 489 -20.69 0.33 56.62
N SER A 490 -20.95 0.66 55.34
CA SER A 490 -20.89 -0.32 54.24
C SER A 490 -19.47 -0.38 53.65
N SER A 491 -18.78 -1.53 53.73
CA SER A 491 -17.44 -1.68 53.15
C SER A 491 -17.51 -1.69 51.62
N VAL A 492 -17.23 -0.52 51.01
CA VAL A 492 -17.05 -0.38 49.57
C VAL A 492 -15.93 -1.31 49.10
N ASN A 493 -16.15 -1.95 47.95
CA ASN A 493 -15.22 -2.92 47.39
C ASN A 493 -13.82 -2.32 47.23
N GLY A 494 -12.81 -3.03 47.75
CA GLY A 494 -11.42 -2.54 47.78
C GLY A 494 -10.78 -2.33 46.41
N GLU A 495 -11.24 -3.02 45.37
CA GLU A 495 -10.79 -2.81 43.99
C GLU A 495 -11.33 -1.49 43.43
N TYR A 496 -12.62 -1.18 43.68
CA TYR A 496 -13.24 0.09 43.31
C TYR A 496 -12.48 1.27 43.93
N CYS A 497 -12.20 1.19 45.24
CA CYS A 497 -11.45 2.22 45.96
C CYS A 497 -10.07 2.48 45.35
N LYS A 498 -9.33 1.44 44.99
CA LYS A 498 -8.00 1.56 44.38
C LYS A 498 -8.04 2.26 43.04
N VAL A 499 -9.00 1.91 42.18
CA VAL A 499 -9.12 2.49 40.84
C VAL A 499 -9.46 3.99 40.94
N LEU A 500 -10.41 4.37 41.81
CA LEU A 500 -10.72 5.78 42.04
C LEU A 500 -9.51 6.56 42.57
N GLN A 501 -8.77 6.00 43.54
CA GLN A 501 -7.55 6.63 44.08
C GLN A 501 -6.46 6.84 43.01
N GLN A 502 -6.42 5.98 41.98
CA GLN A 502 -5.45 6.10 40.89
C GLN A 502 -5.85 7.12 39.82
N LEU A 503 -7.16 7.32 39.59
CA LEU A 503 -7.66 8.05 38.42
C LEU A 503 -8.23 9.45 38.73
N LEU A 504 -8.64 9.70 39.98
CA LEU A 504 -9.18 10.98 40.42
C LEU A 504 -8.08 11.91 40.96
N SER A 505 -8.13 13.17 40.54
CA SER A 505 -7.34 14.28 41.05
C SER A 505 -7.85 14.79 42.41
N ASP A 506 -7.04 15.56 43.12
CA ASP A 506 -7.43 16.11 44.43
C ASP A 506 -8.63 17.07 44.37
N ASP A 507 -8.79 17.80 43.27
CA ASP A 507 -9.93 18.71 43.05
C ASP A 507 -11.23 17.93 42.80
N GLU A 508 -11.16 16.86 41.99
CA GLU A 508 -12.30 15.96 41.75
C GLU A 508 -12.71 15.25 43.04
N TRP A 509 -11.74 14.80 43.85
CA TRP A 509 -12.00 14.27 45.19
C TRP A 509 -12.72 15.27 46.09
N SER A 510 -12.24 16.51 46.13
CA SER A 510 -12.84 17.57 46.96
C SER A 510 -14.30 17.84 46.55
N THR A 511 -14.56 17.84 45.25
CA THR A 511 -15.90 18.03 44.67
C THR A 511 -16.85 16.89 45.04
N LEU A 512 -16.40 15.64 44.95
CA LEU A 512 -17.20 14.46 45.29
C LEU A 512 -17.44 14.34 46.80
N ILE A 513 -16.43 14.61 47.63
CA ILE A 513 -16.53 14.57 49.10
C ILE A 513 -17.49 15.64 49.63
N ALA A 514 -17.47 16.84 49.03
CA ALA A 514 -18.38 17.92 49.41
C ALA A 514 -19.86 17.55 49.21
N GLN A 515 -20.16 16.69 48.25
CA GLN A 515 -21.52 16.23 47.96
C GLN A 515 -21.90 14.96 48.73
N PHE A 516 -21.01 13.96 48.76
CA PHE A 516 -21.29 12.66 49.39
C PHE A 516 -20.13 12.23 50.29
N PRO A 517 -20.32 12.14 51.63
CA PRO A 517 -19.27 11.79 52.59
C PRO A 517 -18.62 10.42 52.36
N VAL A 518 -19.30 9.49 51.69
CA VAL A 518 -18.76 8.15 51.37
C VAL A 518 -17.42 8.22 50.63
N PHE A 519 -17.22 9.22 49.77
CA PHE A 519 -15.97 9.38 49.03
C PHE A 519 -14.76 9.71 49.94
N GLU A 520 -14.98 10.26 51.13
CA GLU A 520 -13.90 10.48 52.09
C GLU A 520 -13.35 9.15 52.63
N GLN A 521 -14.22 8.16 52.83
CA GLN A 521 -13.82 6.82 53.25
C GLN A 521 -13.12 6.07 52.12
N ILE A 522 -13.64 6.18 50.89
CA ILE A 522 -13.02 5.61 49.69
C ILE A 522 -11.60 6.18 49.51
N LYS A 523 -11.43 7.51 49.66
CA LYS A 523 -10.10 8.16 49.59
C LYS A 523 -9.14 7.67 50.68
N LYS A 524 -9.65 7.34 51.88
CA LYS A 524 -8.86 6.85 53.03
C LYS A 524 -8.64 5.34 53.04
N TYR A 525 -9.19 4.59 52.09
CA TYR A 525 -9.08 3.13 52.04
C TYR A 525 -7.62 2.66 52.04
N ARG A 526 -7.25 1.82 53.02
CA ARG A 526 -5.91 1.23 53.17
C ARG A 526 -5.97 -0.28 53.00
N VAL A 527 -5.14 -0.80 52.10
CA VAL A 527 -5.01 -2.24 51.86
C VAL A 527 -4.43 -2.92 53.11
N LYS A 528 -5.13 -3.90 53.69
CA LYS A 528 -4.51 -4.88 54.59
C LYS A 528 -3.53 -5.71 53.75
N ARG A 529 -2.22 -5.57 54.00
CA ARG A 529 -1.19 -6.42 53.38
C ARG A 529 -1.39 -7.88 53.84
N SER A 530 -1.99 -8.70 52.99
CA SER A 530 -1.86 -10.15 53.07
C SER A 530 -0.46 -10.51 52.58
N SER A 531 0.42 -10.88 53.51
CA SER A 531 1.68 -11.56 53.24
C SER A 531 1.39 -12.92 52.59
N GLY A 532 1.52 -12.99 51.27
CA GLY A 532 1.26 -14.21 50.50
C GLY A 532 1.72 -14.03 49.06
N GLY A 533 3.01 -13.74 48.88
CA GLY A 533 3.64 -13.69 47.57
C GLY A 533 3.74 -15.10 46.98
N THR A 534 2.69 -15.54 46.29
CA THR A 534 2.80 -16.66 45.35
C THR A 534 3.43 -16.11 44.07
N GLN A 535 4.70 -16.42 43.85
CA GLN A 535 5.38 -16.21 42.58
C GLN A 535 4.59 -16.90 41.46
N LEU A 536 3.89 -16.12 40.65
CA LEU A 536 3.45 -16.55 39.33
C LEU A 536 4.67 -16.57 38.41
N LYS A 537 5.26 -17.76 38.28
CA LYS A 537 6.06 -18.13 37.12
C LYS A 537 5.22 -17.96 35.86
N ARG A 538 5.61 -17.06 34.97
CA ARG A 538 5.58 -17.23 33.51
C ARG A 538 6.04 -15.93 32.83
N ASN A 539 7.27 -15.92 32.33
CA ASN A 539 7.56 -15.24 31.08
C ASN A 539 8.06 -16.31 30.12
N SER A 540 7.20 -16.60 29.15
CA SER A 540 7.45 -17.52 28.05
C SER A 540 8.58 -16.97 27.19
N SER A 541 9.75 -17.58 27.29
CA SER A 541 10.57 -17.75 26.10
C SER A 541 9.69 -18.49 25.07
N LYS A 542 9.35 -17.84 23.96
CA LYS A 542 8.97 -18.61 22.78
C LYS A 542 10.24 -19.33 22.33
N LYS A 543 10.48 -20.54 22.86
CA LYS A 543 11.17 -21.58 22.09
C LYS A 543 10.26 -21.84 20.91
N ALA A 544 10.49 -21.13 19.80
CA ALA A 544 9.92 -21.52 18.54
C ALA A 544 10.53 -22.89 18.22
N GLN A 545 9.73 -23.94 18.40
CA GLN A 545 10.08 -25.28 17.99
C GLN A 545 10.00 -25.28 16.46
N LEU A 546 11.07 -24.84 15.82
CA LEU A 546 11.17 -24.83 14.37
C LEU A 546 12.54 -25.35 13.98
N ALA A 547 12.55 -26.53 13.39
CA ALA A 547 13.72 -27.08 12.74
C ALA A 547 14.12 -26.15 11.59
N ILE A 548 15.10 -25.27 11.83
CA ILE A 548 15.93 -24.72 10.75
C ILE A 548 16.43 -25.92 9.96
N ASN A 549 16.24 -25.87 8.65
CA ASN A 549 16.76 -26.89 7.77
C ASN A 549 18.22 -26.52 7.47
N LYS A 550 19.19 -27.31 7.95
CA LYS A 550 20.63 -27.08 7.67
C LYS A 550 20.96 -27.07 6.17
N TRP A 551 20.06 -27.61 5.34
CA TRP A 551 20.17 -27.60 3.88
C TRP A 551 19.64 -26.30 3.22
N LYS A 552 19.06 -25.37 3.98
CA LYS A 552 18.58 -24.06 3.50
C LYS A 552 19.59 -22.95 3.83
N THR A 553 19.67 -21.95 2.96
CA THR A 553 20.50 -20.77 3.21
C THR A 553 19.96 -19.93 4.38
N PRO A 554 20.79 -19.08 5.02
CA PRO A 554 20.33 -18.13 6.04
C PRO A 554 19.10 -17.32 5.64
N ILE A 555 19.09 -16.82 4.39
CA ILE A 555 17.98 -16.05 3.81
C ILE A 555 16.72 -16.92 3.71
N GLN A 556 16.83 -18.14 3.18
CA GLN A 556 15.69 -19.07 3.08
C GLN A 556 15.12 -19.47 4.45
N ASN A 557 15.97 -19.55 5.48
CA ASN A 557 15.53 -19.80 6.86
C ASN A 557 14.80 -18.60 7.45
N CYS A 558 15.30 -17.38 7.20
CA CYS A 558 14.61 -16.15 7.58
C CYS A 558 13.24 -16.03 6.89
N MET A 559 13.17 -16.26 5.57
CA MET A 559 11.91 -16.25 4.83
C MET A 559 10.90 -17.26 5.38
N ALA A 560 11.35 -18.47 5.72
CA ALA A 560 10.49 -19.48 6.32
C ALA A 560 9.96 -19.05 7.70
N ALA A 561 10.82 -18.45 8.54
CA ALA A 561 10.42 -17.94 9.85
C ALA A 561 9.39 -16.80 9.72
N GLU A 562 9.63 -15.85 8.82
CA GLU A 562 8.74 -14.71 8.59
C GLU A 562 7.40 -15.12 7.99
N THR A 563 7.40 -16.04 7.01
CA THR A 563 6.17 -16.56 6.40
C THR A 563 5.27 -17.24 7.44
N MET A 564 5.87 -17.99 8.36
CA MET A 564 5.15 -18.64 9.47
C MET A 564 4.61 -17.64 10.49
N ASN A 565 5.31 -16.52 10.70
CA ASN A 565 4.85 -15.44 11.56
C ASN A 565 3.77 -14.55 10.90
N GLY A 566 3.27 -14.94 9.73
CA GLY A 566 2.17 -14.24 9.09
C GLY A 566 2.59 -13.27 7.99
N PHE A 567 3.89 -13.08 7.73
CA PHE A 567 4.38 -12.11 6.76
C PHE A 567 4.38 -12.65 5.32
N SER A 568 4.19 -11.75 4.36
CA SER A 568 4.56 -11.88 2.95
C SER A 568 6.01 -11.43 2.80
N VAL A 569 6.87 -12.28 2.23
CA VAL A 569 8.32 -12.07 2.25
C VAL A 569 8.87 -12.03 0.83
N LYS A 570 9.61 -10.97 0.49
CA LYS A 570 10.31 -10.81 -0.79
C LYS A 570 11.82 -10.84 -0.55
N ASP A 571 12.50 -11.75 -1.25
CA ASP A 571 13.96 -11.77 -1.31
C ASP A 571 14.46 -10.69 -2.27
N VAL A 572 15.18 -9.71 -1.73
CA VAL A 572 15.79 -8.61 -2.49
C VAL A 572 17.31 -8.62 -2.38
N SER A 573 17.90 -9.66 -1.79
CA SER A 573 19.34 -9.75 -1.48
C SER A 573 20.26 -9.65 -2.69
N LYS A 574 19.76 -9.93 -3.91
CA LYS A 574 20.51 -9.78 -5.17
C LYS A 574 20.35 -8.42 -5.85
N LYS A 575 19.39 -7.60 -5.41
CA LYS A 575 18.99 -6.32 -6.02
C LYS A 575 19.14 -5.13 -5.08
N CYS A 576 19.43 -5.38 -3.80
CA CYS A 576 19.51 -4.38 -2.75
C CYS A 576 20.68 -4.71 -1.83
N ASP A 577 21.60 -3.76 -1.68
CA ASP A 577 22.77 -3.90 -0.81
C ASP A 577 22.49 -3.45 0.63
N GLU A 578 21.31 -2.87 0.88
CA GLU A 578 20.92 -2.29 2.16
C GLU A 578 20.25 -3.28 3.11
N TYR A 579 19.51 -4.26 2.60
CA TYR A 579 18.79 -5.28 3.39
C TYR A 579 18.51 -6.51 2.53
N SER A 580 18.28 -7.66 3.17
CA SER A 580 18.11 -8.94 2.46
C SER A 580 16.67 -9.22 2.05
N LEU A 581 15.71 -8.84 2.90
CA LEU A 581 14.30 -9.19 2.74
C LEU A 581 13.41 -7.99 3.00
N ILE A 582 12.26 -7.97 2.32
CA ILE A 582 11.13 -7.08 2.63
C ILE A 582 9.98 -7.96 3.13
N CYS A 583 9.50 -7.68 4.33
CA CYS A 583 8.47 -8.45 5.02
C CYS A 583 7.24 -7.57 5.27
N ALA A 584 6.08 -7.93 4.71
CA ALA A 584 4.82 -7.23 4.92
C ALA A 584 3.84 -8.11 5.72
N ASN A 585 3.25 -7.62 6.81
CA ASN A 585 2.22 -8.39 7.54
C ASN A 585 0.87 -8.35 6.81
N ALA A 586 -0.17 -9.04 7.32
CA ALA A 586 -1.52 -9.01 6.75
C ALA A 586 -2.17 -7.60 6.74
N ASN A 587 -1.63 -6.66 7.52
CA ASN A 587 -2.23 -5.35 7.70
C ASN A 587 -1.56 -4.26 6.84
N GLY A 588 -0.46 -4.56 6.14
CA GLY A 588 0.27 -3.62 5.27
C GLY A 588 1.54 -3.02 5.88
N ASP A 589 1.89 -3.38 7.13
CA ASP A 589 3.12 -2.88 7.75
C ASP A 589 4.32 -3.59 7.13
N THR A 590 5.22 -2.79 6.57
CA THR A 590 6.41 -3.26 5.88
C THR A 590 7.62 -3.12 6.80
N ARG A 591 8.36 -4.22 6.98
CA ARG A 591 9.63 -4.27 7.70
C ARG A 591 10.74 -4.71 6.76
N TYR A 592 11.92 -4.15 6.94
CA TYR A 592 13.11 -4.39 6.15
C TYR A 592 14.08 -5.21 6.99
N VAL A 593 14.39 -6.42 6.54
CA VAL A 593 15.15 -7.38 7.34
C VAL A 593 16.50 -7.63 6.68
N LEU A 594 17.59 -7.35 7.40
CA LEU A 594 18.93 -7.73 7.01
C LEU A 594 19.29 -9.07 7.66
N VAL A 595 19.60 -10.08 6.84
CA VAL A 595 19.96 -11.43 7.32
C VAL A 595 21.46 -11.50 7.55
N ILE A 596 21.86 -11.78 8.78
CA ILE A 596 23.26 -11.81 9.21
C ILE A 596 23.60 -13.21 9.74
N PRO A 597 24.36 -14.02 8.97
CA PRO A 597 24.87 -15.29 9.48
C PRO A 597 26.05 -15.05 10.43
N VAL A 598 26.03 -15.75 11.57
CA VAL A 598 27.11 -15.79 12.57
C VAL A 598 27.41 -17.24 12.94
N ALA A 599 28.61 -17.55 13.47
CA ALA A 599 28.90 -18.92 13.91
C ALA A 599 28.05 -19.27 15.15
N HIS A 600 28.00 -18.37 16.13
CA HIS A 600 27.21 -18.45 17.35
C HIS A 600 26.48 -17.13 17.64
N ILE A 601 25.31 -17.21 18.29
CA ILE A 601 24.63 -16.01 18.77
C ILE A 601 25.49 -15.36 19.86
N GLY A 602 25.72 -14.05 19.73
CA GLY A 602 26.64 -13.26 20.54
C GLY A 602 27.93 -12.88 19.81
N ASP A 603 28.23 -13.51 18.67
CA ASP A 603 29.40 -13.16 17.86
C ASP A 603 29.24 -11.78 17.22
N THR A 604 30.38 -11.11 17.00
CA THR A 604 30.48 -9.78 16.39
C THR A 604 29.73 -9.70 15.06
N ILE A 605 28.89 -8.67 14.94
CA ILE A 605 28.12 -8.38 13.72
C ILE A 605 28.77 -7.21 12.98
N LYS A 606 28.81 -7.32 11.65
CA LYS A 606 29.32 -6.29 10.74
C LYS A 606 28.22 -5.76 9.83
N LEU A 607 28.18 -4.44 9.64
CA LEU A 607 27.32 -3.75 8.68
C LEU A 607 28.17 -2.93 7.72
N SER A 608 27.81 -2.94 6.44
CA SER A 608 28.38 -2.00 5.45
C SER A 608 27.87 -0.57 5.69
N GLU A 609 28.50 0.42 5.05
CA GLU A 609 28.04 1.82 5.09
C GLU A 609 26.59 1.98 4.59
N SER A 610 26.21 1.24 3.53
CA SER A 610 24.84 1.27 2.99
C SER A 610 23.83 0.65 3.95
N GLN A 611 24.16 -0.46 4.60
CA GLN A 611 23.31 -1.14 5.59
C GLN A 611 23.16 -0.33 6.88
N TYR A 612 24.24 0.31 7.33
CA TYR A 612 24.22 1.22 8.47
C TYR A 612 23.36 2.46 8.18
N SER A 613 23.55 3.07 7.01
CA SER A 613 22.74 4.21 6.56
C SER A 613 21.27 3.83 6.42
N ALA A 614 20.98 2.62 5.93
CA ALA A 614 19.62 2.09 5.84
C ALA A 614 19.01 1.86 7.23
N ALA A 615 19.76 1.30 8.19
CA ALA A 615 19.33 1.14 9.57
C ALA A 615 18.96 2.50 10.20
N GLN A 616 19.80 3.52 9.99
CA GLN A 616 19.53 4.89 10.46
C GLN A 616 18.32 5.53 9.75
N ARG A 617 18.18 5.33 8.45
CA ARG A 617 17.11 5.92 7.63
C ARG A 617 15.75 5.27 7.86
N ILE A 618 15.71 3.95 8.03
CA ILE A 618 14.48 3.14 8.11
C ILE A 618 14.01 2.95 9.57
N GLY A 619 14.93 2.99 10.54
CA GLY A 619 14.60 3.07 11.98
C GLY A 619 13.83 1.86 12.52
N GLU A 620 12.69 2.09 13.16
CA GLU A 620 11.87 1.04 13.81
C GLU A 620 11.34 -0.04 12.84
N SER A 621 11.32 0.24 11.53
CA SER A 621 10.95 -0.75 10.51
C SER A 621 12.14 -1.56 9.99
N TYR A 622 13.36 -1.31 10.48
CA TYR A 622 14.58 -2.02 10.10
C TYR A 622 14.99 -3.01 11.20
N GLU A 623 15.13 -4.28 10.84
CA GLU A 623 15.48 -5.35 11.78
C GLU A 623 16.66 -6.19 11.27
N LEU A 624 17.52 -6.63 12.18
CA LEU A 624 18.52 -7.65 11.89
C LEU A 624 17.96 -9.03 12.25
N PHE A 625 18.04 -9.96 11.31
CA PHE A 625 17.83 -11.38 11.56
C PHE A 625 19.18 -12.08 11.68
N VAL A 626 19.62 -12.30 12.92
CA VAL A 626 20.92 -12.90 13.22
C VAL A 626 20.71 -14.40 13.41
N ILE A 627 21.39 -15.23 12.61
CA ILE A 627 21.21 -16.68 12.61
C ILE A 627 22.55 -17.40 12.82
N ALA A 628 22.57 -18.33 13.78
CA ALA A 628 23.72 -19.16 14.06
C ALA A 628 23.85 -20.29 13.03
N THR A 629 25.02 -20.42 12.40
CA THR A 629 25.28 -21.44 11.39
C THR A 629 25.96 -22.69 11.96
N GLU A 630 26.63 -22.61 13.11
CA GLU A 630 27.38 -23.74 13.71
C GLU A 630 26.68 -24.38 14.92
N ALA A 631 25.51 -23.89 15.32
CA ALA A 631 24.75 -24.43 16.44
C ALA A 631 24.21 -25.86 16.17
N SER A 632 24.11 -26.66 17.23
CA SER A 632 23.51 -28.00 17.20
C SER A 632 21.99 -27.93 16.95
N GLU A 633 21.35 -26.87 17.46
CA GLU A 633 19.95 -26.52 17.22
C GLU A 633 19.83 -25.17 16.48
N ALA A 634 18.70 -25.01 15.82
CA ALA A 634 18.25 -23.83 15.10
C ALA A 634 18.15 -22.58 16.00
N GLU A 635 19.21 -21.75 16.07
CA GLU A 635 19.19 -20.53 16.90
C GLU A 635 19.25 -19.26 16.04
N TYR A 636 18.29 -18.36 16.27
CA TYR A 636 18.26 -17.03 15.66
C TYR A 636 17.63 -16.00 16.58
N ILE A 637 17.93 -14.73 16.37
CA ILE A 637 17.33 -13.60 17.09
C ILE A 637 16.96 -12.47 16.12
N TYR A 638 16.03 -11.62 16.57
CA TYR A 638 15.73 -10.34 15.92
C TYR A 638 16.31 -9.19 16.75
N ILE A 639 16.98 -8.26 16.08
CA ILE A 639 17.41 -6.99 16.66
C ILE A 639 16.63 -5.89 15.94
N LYS A 640 15.68 -5.28 16.65
CA LYS A 640 14.87 -4.18 16.11
C LYS A 640 15.60 -2.86 16.24
N ASN A 641 15.52 -2.00 15.22
CA ASN A 641 16.17 -0.69 15.23
C ASN A 641 17.63 -0.77 15.74
N PRO A 642 18.50 -1.48 15.01
CA PRO A 642 19.89 -1.69 15.46
C PRO A 642 20.68 -0.38 15.57
N TYR A 643 20.22 0.70 14.95
CA TYR A 643 20.83 2.02 15.09
C TYR A 643 20.69 2.59 16.51
N GLU A 644 19.52 2.44 17.14
CA GLU A 644 19.28 2.96 18.51
C GLU A 644 19.55 1.94 19.62
N LYS A 645 19.37 0.64 19.32
CA LYS A 645 19.36 -0.42 20.35
C LYS A 645 20.67 -1.18 20.47
N VAL A 646 21.68 -0.85 19.66
CA VAL A 646 22.98 -1.53 19.64
C VAL A 646 24.11 -0.51 19.53
N GLU A 647 25.20 -0.75 20.25
CA GLU A 647 26.41 0.07 20.18
C GLU A 647 27.23 -0.33 18.94
N LEU A 648 27.25 0.53 17.93
CA LEU A 648 27.95 0.33 16.67
C LEU A 648 29.18 1.24 16.59
N ASN A 649 30.37 0.64 16.55
CA ASN A 649 31.65 1.34 16.46
C ASN A 649 32.19 1.30 15.03
N ARG A 650 32.69 2.44 14.55
CA ARG A 650 33.34 2.55 13.24
C ARG A 650 34.80 2.11 13.32
N VAL A 651 35.22 1.18 12.46
CA VAL A 651 36.61 0.69 12.42
C VAL A 651 37.25 1.05 11.08
N VAL A 652 38.45 1.66 11.08
CA VAL A 652 39.05 2.32 9.90
C VAL A 652 39.85 1.36 8.98
N LYS A 653 39.76 0.03 9.17
CA LYS A 653 40.52 -0.90 8.31
C LYS A 653 39.83 -1.27 7.00
N GLU A 654 38.50 -1.22 6.97
CA GLU A 654 37.61 -1.24 5.80
C GLU A 654 36.39 -0.40 6.24
N TRP A 655 35.68 0.29 5.34
CA TRP A 655 34.54 1.17 5.70
C TRP A 655 33.33 0.36 6.24
N GLU A 656 33.48 -0.23 7.43
CA GLU A 656 32.55 -1.16 8.07
C GLU A 656 32.23 -0.73 9.51
N TRP A 657 30.98 -0.98 9.92
CA TRP A 657 30.48 -0.75 11.27
C TRP A 657 30.39 -2.06 12.04
N VAL A 658 30.88 -2.08 13.28
CA VAL A 658 31.04 -3.29 14.08
C VAL A 658 30.25 -3.18 15.38
N CYS A 659 29.45 -4.19 15.70
CA CYS A 659 28.82 -4.37 17.02
C CYS A 659 29.53 -5.50 17.78
N ASP A 660 30.22 -5.14 18.86
CA ASP A 660 30.99 -6.09 19.67
C ASP A 660 30.17 -6.75 20.81
N LYS A 661 29.03 -6.15 21.21
CA LYS A 661 28.16 -6.67 22.27
C LYS A 661 26.69 -6.32 22.00
N TYR A 662 25.85 -7.33 21.90
CA TYR A 662 24.38 -7.20 21.92
C TYR A 662 23.81 -8.16 22.97
N ASP A 663 23.00 -7.63 23.88
CA ASP A 663 22.37 -8.37 24.98
C ASP A 663 20.86 -8.14 24.97
N LYS A 664 20.11 -9.07 25.58
CA LYS A 664 18.63 -9.07 25.54
C LYS A 664 17.96 -7.87 26.21
N GLU A 665 18.65 -7.16 27.10
CA GLU A 665 18.08 -6.09 27.92
C GLU A 665 19.15 -5.05 28.27
N LYS A 666 19.11 -3.86 27.64
CA LYS A 666 19.54 -2.57 28.25
C LYS A 666 19.27 -1.36 27.34
N GLN A 667 18.63 -0.32 27.88
CA GLN A 667 18.49 1.02 27.32
C GLN A 667 19.61 1.94 27.84
N ILE A 668 20.12 2.86 27.02
CA ILE A 668 21.19 3.82 27.36
C ILE A 668 20.63 5.26 27.42
N GLN A 669 21.11 6.07 28.37
CA GLN A 669 20.79 7.50 28.59
C GLN A 669 21.81 8.45 27.90
N PRO A 670 21.45 9.72 27.61
CA PRO A 670 22.18 10.58 26.67
C PRO A 670 23.18 11.57 27.31
N VAL A 671 24.16 12.05 26.51
CA VAL A 671 24.96 13.26 26.76
C VAL A 671 25.03 14.13 25.49
N THR A 672 24.87 15.44 25.70
CA THR A 672 24.82 16.63 24.81
C THR A 672 26.16 16.96 24.10
N GLU A 673 26.30 17.80 23.07
CA GLU A 673 25.49 18.93 22.57
C GLU A 673 25.81 19.11 21.06
N ALA A 674 24.93 18.62 20.18
CA ALA A 674 24.81 19.07 18.80
C ALA A 674 23.59 19.97 18.73
N GLU A 675 23.52 20.89 17.76
CA GLU A 675 22.31 21.67 17.49
C GLU A 675 21.13 20.68 17.36
N VAL A 676 20.31 20.56 18.41
CA VAL A 676 19.26 19.55 18.47
C VAL A 676 18.24 19.99 17.43
N VAL A 677 18.12 19.24 16.36
CA VAL A 677 17.10 19.43 15.33
C VAL A 677 16.18 18.24 15.48
N ASP A 678 14.87 18.47 15.54
CA ASP A 678 13.90 17.37 15.48
C ASP A 678 13.92 16.81 14.04
N ASP A 679 14.88 15.92 13.77
CA ASP A 679 15.10 15.30 12.46
C ASP A 679 13.87 14.53 11.99
N TYR A 680 13.03 14.08 12.92
CA TYR A 680 11.78 13.42 12.61
C TYR A 680 10.75 14.40 12.05
N ILE A 681 10.60 15.57 12.66
CA ILE A 681 9.79 16.66 12.09
C ILE A 681 10.39 17.15 10.77
N LEU A 682 11.71 17.37 10.71
CA LEU A 682 12.40 17.86 9.51
C LEU A 682 12.20 16.96 8.29
N LYS A 683 12.23 15.63 8.48
CA LYS A 683 12.07 14.66 7.39
C LYS A 683 10.61 14.43 7.00
N ASN A 684 9.68 14.52 7.96
CA ASN A 684 8.29 14.12 7.75
C ASN A 684 7.32 15.29 7.58
N ILE A 685 7.73 16.54 7.80
CA ILE A 685 6.92 17.73 7.55
C ILE A 685 7.50 18.49 6.36
N LEU A 686 6.75 18.55 5.26
CA LEU A 686 7.13 19.37 4.11
C LEU A 686 6.53 20.78 4.23
N PRO A 687 7.19 21.81 3.67
CA PRO A 687 6.62 23.17 3.64
C PRO A 687 5.21 23.20 3.03
N ASP A 688 4.93 22.31 2.07
CA ASP A 688 3.66 22.18 1.37
C ASP A 688 2.48 21.68 2.21
N TYR A 689 2.75 21.19 3.41
CA TYR A 689 1.68 20.79 4.34
C TYR A 689 1.02 22.00 5.02
N PHE A 690 1.72 23.13 5.06
CA PHE A 690 1.15 24.38 5.56
C PHE A 690 0.64 25.22 4.41
N ASN A 691 -0.60 25.69 4.52
CA ASN A 691 -1.12 26.70 3.62
C ASN A 691 -0.43 28.05 3.85
N ARG A 692 -0.66 29.00 2.95
CA ARG A 692 0.01 30.32 2.99
C ARG A 692 -0.18 31.09 4.30
N GLN A 693 -1.36 30.97 4.94
CA GLN A 693 -1.64 31.64 6.21
C GLN A 693 -0.90 30.96 7.38
N GLN A 694 -0.86 29.62 7.39
CA GLN A 694 -0.16 28.83 8.41
C GLN A 694 1.36 29.01 8.34
N ARG A 695 1.95 29.05 7.13
CA ARG A 695 3.39 29.33 6.96
C ARG A 695 3.76 30.70 7.50
N LYS A 696 2.94 31.72 7.21
CA LYS A 696 3.17 33.07 7.70
C LYS A 696 3.07 33.13 9.23
N PHE A 697 2.07 32.48 9.81
CA PHE A 697 1.92 32.40 11.26
C PHE A 697 3.11 31.69 11.93
N LEU A 698 3.59 30.58 11.37
CA LEU A 698 4.79 29.90 11.86
C LEU A 698 6.05 30.76 11.71
N GLN A 699 6.23 31.44 10.58
CA GLN A 699 7.32 32.40 10.37
C GLN A 699 7.33 33.49 11.44
N ASP A 700 6.17 34.11 11.68
CA ASP A 700 6.02 35.17 12.68
C ASP A 700 6.37 34.66 14.09
N ILE A 701 5.98 33.42 14.45
CA ILE A 701 6.33 32.81 15.75
C ILE A 701 7.82 32.47 15.84
N ILE A 702 8.39 31.93 14.77
CA ILE A 702 9.78 31.46 14.76
C ILE A 702 10.77 32.62 14.80
N MET A 703 10.45 33.72 14.13
CA MET A 703 11.31 34.91 14.01
C MET A 703 11.12 35.90 15.18
N SER A 704 10.11 35.72 16.02
CA SER A 704 9.96 36.51 17.25
C SER A 704 11.10 36.22 18.23
N GLU A 705 11.77 37.28 18.70
CA GLU A 705 12.75 37.22 19.78
C GLU A 705 12.09 37.14 21.16
N ASP A 706 10.83 37.57 21.28
CA ASP A 706 10.03 37.57 22.51
C ASP A 706 8.98 36.43 22.53
N ASP A 707 8.63 35.95 23.72
CA ASP A 707 7.53 35.01 23.94
C ASP A 707 6.18 35.63 23.49
N ILE A 708 5.46 34.93 22.61
CA ILE A 708 4.17 35.41 22.10
C ILE A 708 3.06 35.01 23.07
N ASN A 709 2.31 35.98 23.57
CA ASN A 709 1.12 35.73 24.38
C ASN A 709 0.01 35.07 23.52
N TYR A 710 -0.57 34.01 24.06
CA TYR A 710 -1.71 33.33 23.47
C TYR A 710 -2.95 34.24 23.48
N ASP A 711 -3.65 34.27 22.35
CA ASP A 711 -4.88 35.02 22.10
C ASP A 711 -5.82 34.08 21.35
N ASP A 712 -7.12 34.12 21.65
CA ASP A 712 -8.12 33.22 21.07
C ASP A 712 -8.17 33.28 19.53
N LYS A 713 -7.73 34.40 18.92
CA LYS A 713 -7.58 34.50 17.46
C LYS A 713 -6.59 33.49 16.85
N TYR A 714 -5.68 32.93 17.65
CA TYR A 714 -4.68 31.95 17.22
C TYR A 714 -5.11 30.50 17.43
N LYS A 715 -6.20 30.25 18.17
CA LYS A 715 -6.66 28.90 18.54
C LYS A 715 -6.80 27.97 17.34
N ILE A 716 -7.53 28.42 16.32
CA ILE A 716 -7.81 27.63 15.11
C ILE A 716 -6.51 27.32 14.35
N SER A 717 -5.61 28.30 14.22
CA SER A 717 -4.34 28.12 13.53
C SER A 717 -3.44 27.11 14.25
N ILE A 718 -3.37 27.19 15.58
CA ILE A 718 -2.59 26.26 16.41
C ILE A 718 -3.15 24.84 16.33
N GLU A 719 -4.47 24.68 16.44
CA GLU A 719 -5.13 23.37 16.33
C GLU A 719 -4.89 22.73 14.96
N GLN A 720 -4.99 23.49 13.87
CA GLN A 720 -4.74 22.98 12.52
C GLN A 720 -3.27 22.60 12.31
N ILE A 721 -2.33 23.44 12.76
CA ILE A 721 -0.89 23.15 12.63
C ILE A 721 -0.51 21.93 13.47
N ASN A 722 -1.04 21.83 14.69
CA ASN A 722 -0.82 20.66 15.52
C ASN A 722 -1.50 19.42 14.97
N SER A 723 -2.67 19.52 14.35
CA SER A 723 -3.32 18.39 13.69
C SER A 723 -2.49 17.89 12.50
N ILE A 724 -1.88 18.80 11.73
CA ILE A 724 -0.95 18.45 10.65
C ILE A 724 0.28 17.76 11.24
N ALA A 725 0.92 18.37 12.24
CA ALA A 725 2.10 17.81 12.89
C ALA A 725 1.84 16.43 13.50
N ASP A 726 0.73 16.28 14.21
CA ASP A 726 0.31 15.04 14.86
C ASP A 726 -0.02 13.96 13.84
N PHE A 727 -0.64 14.32 12.72
CA PHE A 727 -0.92 13.38 11.64
C PHE A 727 0.35 12.79 11.01
N TYR A 728 1.38 13.61 10.77
CA TYR A 728 2.62 13.16 10.11
C TYR A 728 3.69 12.65 11.07
N THR A 729 3.63 13.03 12.35
CA THR A 729 4.70 12.74 13.31
C THR A 729 4.23 12.19 14.66
N SER A 730 2.91 12.09 14.89
CA SER A 730 2.29 11.74 16.18
C SER A 730 2.75 12.65 17.33
N ARG A 731 3.11 13.91 17.00
CA ARG A 731 3.63 14.92 17.92
C ARG A 731 2.99 16.27 17.61
N LYS A 732 2.68 17.04 18.66
CA LYS A 732 2.32 18.46 18.52
C LYS A 732 3.55 19.30 18.20
N MET A 733 3.38 20.35 17.41
CA MET A 733 4.45 21.32 17.11
C MET A 733 4.43 22.55 18.01
N ILE A 734 3.26 22.99 18.43
CA ILE A 734 3.06 24.20 19.22
C ILE A 734 2.38 23.84 20.53
N ASP A 735 2.98 24.24 21.65
CA ASP A 735 2.40 24.11 22.98
C ASP A 735 1.95 25.49 23.50
N VAL A 736 0.88 25.51 24.30
CA VAL A 736 0.43 26.72 25.00
C VAL A 736 0.61 26.49 26.49
N ILE A 737 1.60 27.15 27.09
CA ILE A 737 1.98 26.97 28.49
C ILE A 737 1.92 28.34 29.18
N ASN A 738 1.17 28.43 30.28
CA ASN A 738 0.99 29.68 31.04
C ASN A 738 0.56 30.89 30.20
N GLY A 739 -0.30 30.68 29.19
CA GLY A 739 -0.78 31.74 28.31
C GLY A 739 0.25 32.23 27.27
N LYS A 740 1.33 31.47 27.03
CA LYS A 740 2.34 31.75 26.00
C LYS A 740 2.41 30.64 24.97
N ILE A 741 2.62 31.00 23.71
CA ILE A 741 2.84 30.09 22.59
C ILE A 741 4.33 29.67 22.59
N MET A 742 4.58 28.38 22.72
CA MET A 742 5.92 27.80 22.84
C MET A 742 6.16 26.75 21.74
N ILE A 743 7.34 26.80 21.14
CA ILE A 743 7.86 25.75 20.25
C ILE A 743 9.22 25.35 20.82
N SER A 744 9.44 24.06 21.07
CA SER A 744 10.73 23.58 21.57
C SER A 744 11.86 23.86 20.59
N MET A 745 13.08 24.06 21.09
CA MET A 745 14.22 24.53 20.27
C MET A 745 14.53 23.61 19.08
N ASP A 746 14.38 22.31 19.27
CA ASP A 746 14.55 21.27 18.26
C ASP A 746 13.54 21.33 17.12
N LYS A 747 12.27 21.53 17.46
CA LYS A 747 11.20 21.72 16.48
C LYS A 747 11.32 23.07 15.78
N LYS A 748 11.77 24.11 16.49
CA LYS A 748 12.04 25.44 15.92
C LYS A 748 13.16 25.37 14.88
N ALA A 749 14.24 24.62 15.16
CA ALA A 749 15.33 24.39 14.22
C ALA A 749 14.90 23.57 12.99
N ALA A 750 14.05 22.55 13.18
CA ALA A 750 13.46 21.79 12.07
C ALA A 750 12.55 22.68 11.20
N LEU A 751 11.67 23.48 11.81
CA LEU A 751 10.75 24.37 11.10
C LEU A 751 11.45 25.47 10.30
N LYS A 752 12.57 26.02 10.79
CA LYS A 752 13.40 26.96 10.02
C LYS A 752 13.85 26.34 8.70
N LYS A 753 14.39 25.12 8.76
CA LYS A 753 14.82 24.38 7.57
C LYS A 753 13.65 24.03 6.64
N ILE A 754 12.51 23.61 7.19
CA ILE A 754 11.29 23.28 6.42
C ILE A 754 10.75 24.50 5.67
N LEU A 755 10.66 25.65 6.35
CA LEU A 755 10.06 26.87 5.80
C LEU A 755 11.07 27.73 5.00
N GLY A 756 12.34 27.31 4.97
CA GLY A 756 13.42 28.03 4.28
C GLY A 756 13.76 29.39 4.90
N ILE A 757 13.76 29.47 6.24
CA ILE A 757 14.01 30.69 7.04
C ILE A 757 15.41 30.65 7.64
#